data_AF-A0AAD8TRR3-F1
#
_entry.id   AF-A0AAD8TRR3-F1
#
_cell.length_a   1.000
_cell.length_b   1.000
_cell.length_c   1.000
_cell.angle_alpha   90.00
_cell.angle_beta   90.00
_cell.angle_gamma   90.00
#
_symmetry.space_group_name_H-M   'P 1'
#
loop_
_entity.id
_entity.type
_entity.pdbx_description
1 polymer ?
#
loop_
_entity_poly.entity_id
_entity_poly.type
_entity_poly.pdbx_seq_one_letter_code
_entity_poly.pdbx_strand_id
1 'polypeptide(L)'
;MHPKIDEQEIDQGFPVHIIALPDCDPSDMKQVANMTSGTYSFIQDSDKINNINHAVALFVASITSVIATKINLQVHEGITISSIAPGRYSNLVSSDKQSATVDLHNINAGEQKAFIIYLTVPQGKGKLVTIGGRYQSLNMSKELVGMDVVIARPRRKCLPDELMVHPKVAAEQLRIRLMEGIAKQNQDLSRNNLRLLLDDIKNSHEGHVAPEEMLSDLAEQVAEMTIDREYMLSRLNGQQLQGSTTNSTPSNIGSFQTLEQQREDERTNLVKIQGFTRSKAIMGSSTCNEFPVLVRVTVAPWLHGWEMPRDGVDVVAVVHISRNMQGEMQEEMLENVKKSIMIVIDKLSPHDRLSIVLFQIHNLRLMELTYMSDDDHGHGRDAARFKISQLRASSGKYMCHSASAALQEGARVLRDRGAEESTSRLGCMMLLSDGKHPEIFQTEISPEFQVHTFGLGANHNPKVMKHIADMTCGTYSFVDQDISNIKDALALFITGLTSIAVASITITLRAYKDIAISSIESGNYIHSLESDKMSGTITIDNIYAGEQKEFIVNLIVGSGMKTLMTIGGQYKGFKWDNSLAEIDMSVTRPWLTRSQDDLAIHPDVAAELVRIRLQNGVRDMLETQKMTTQGLQQLWNMIKHSDEGRGVPEETLSGLSMEVAKMNRDISGMPYTLSWLSCHKWQRATTKGTSSNSSAFRTMGQYADEDTNLVKVETFTRSKAIPSEDPFNEFPVLVRVMVAPWRHEKQMPHTGVDIVALLDASGRMQGEKLEHMKEAMMVVIEKLQAEDRLSIVSFNTYENRLTKLTYMTDQGRDDARLKIKKLVAASGGQSDISAALREGAEILWWRGAESSSRACCMMLLSVGNYPEIFQTGISPEFPVHTFGFGTDHNPKVMKYIADLTSGTYSFINQGIDRIKGALMLFITGLTSVAVRSIKLTVRTDEGITISSIKSGGYVNKLKSGDRSATIDIDKMYASERKDFIIYLTVAEGKKELMTIGGKYLCHNTVKHLANTDVYVVHPYQECVPGDLTIHPEVAAELARVRLEKGISTMLDKGLSKVGLQQLWEEIVDSEEGRCAPKDTLSGLSMDVTEMKRDIDNPKEHRKSGLPYTLSWLTSRKWQRATIKGTPCSSGAIQTRGQDADGRTTRSQ
;
A
#
# COMPACT_ATOMS: atom_id res chain seq x y z
N MET A 1 -14.81 42.64 -24.42
CA MET A 1 -15.41 43.94 -24.01
C MET A 1 -14.79 44.30 -22.68
N HIS A 2 -14.18 45.49 -22.53
CA HIS A 2 -13.80 46.03 -21.22
C HIS A 2 -15.04 46.69 -20.59
N PRO A 3 -15.66 46.13 -19.54
CA PRO A 3 -16.54 46.92 -18.71
C PRO A 3 -15.67 47.70 -17.72
N LYS A 4 -15.74 49.03 -17.72
CA LYS A 4 -15.42 49.78 -16.51
C LYS A 4 -16.43 49.32 -15.46
N ILE A 5 -15.97 48.53 -14.50
CA ILE A 5 -16.81 48.07 -13.40
C ILE A 5 -16.98 49.25 -12.46
N ASP A 6 -18.21 49.75 -12.35
CA ASP A 6 -18.56 50.85 -11.46
C ASP A 6 -18.59 50.30 -10.01
N GLU A 7 -17.75 50.84 -9.13
CA GLU A 7 -17.52 50.30 -7.77
C GLU A 7 -18.79 50.28 -6.90
N GLN A 8 -19.86 50.96 -7.32
CA GLN A 8 -21.13 51.06 -6.60
C GLN A 8 -22.14 49.93 -6.89
N GLU A 9 -21.92 49.08 -7.91
CA GLU A 9 -22.88 48.04 -8.32
C GLU A 9 -22.51 46.59 -7.91
N ILE A 10 -21.33 46.36 -7.32
CA ILE A 10 -20.92 45.01 -6.89
C ILE A 10 -21.53 44.69 -5.52
N ASP A 11 -22.50 43.79 -5.50
CA ASP A 11 -23.10 43.27 -4.27
C ASP A 11 -22.03 42.50 -3.45
N GLN A 12 -21.60 43.08 -2.32
CA GLN A 12 -20.49 42.56 -1.48
C GLN A 12 -20.84 41.24 -0.74
N GLY A 13 -22.02 40.68 -0.97
CA GLY A 13 -22.54 39.51 -0.26
C GLY A 13 -22.07 38.14 -0.78
N PHE A 14 -21.51 38.04 -1.99
CA PHE A 14 -21.20 36.75 -2.62
C PHE A 14 -19.78 36.67 -3.21
N PRO A 15 -19.00 35.62 -2.90
CA PRO A 15 -17.68 35.40 -3.49
C PRO A 15 -17.79 35.00 -4.96
N VAL A 16 -17.10 35.74 -5.83
CA VAL A 16 -17.10 35.52 -7.29
C VAL A 16 -15.80 34.83 -7.72
N HIS A 17 -15.90 33.75 -8.48
CA HIS A 17 -14.73 33.16 -9.15
C HIS A 17 -14.61 33.69 -10.58
N ILE A 18 -13.51 34.37 -10.89
CA ILE A 18 -13.31 35.04 -12.18
C ILE A 18 -12.37 34.19 -13.04
N ILE A 19 -12.84 33.76 -14.20
CA ILE A 19 -11.99 33.11 -15.21
C ILE A 19 -11.61 34.17 -16.24
N ALA A 20 -10.36 34.64 -16.18
CA ALA A 20 -9.84 35.67 -17.06
C ALA A 20 -9.24 35.05 -18.33
N LEU A 21 -9.67 35.57 -19.49
CA LEU A 21 -9.11 35.24 -20.80
C LEU A 21 -7.89 36.14 -21.12
N PRO A 22 -7.07 35.80 -22.13
CA PRO A 22 -5.77 36.46 -22.37
C PRO A 22 -5.82 37.98 -22.55
N ASP A 23 -6.98 38.52 -22.96
CA ASP A 23 -7.18 39.95 -23.25
C ASP A 23 -7.65 40.78 -22.03
N CYS A 24 -7.72 40.20 -20.82
CA CYS A 24 -8.17 40.88 -19.60
C CYS A 24 -7.00 41.41 -18.75
N ASP A 25 -7.14 42.63 -18.20
CA ASP A 25 -6.14 43.20 -17.27
C ASP A 25 -6.18 42.45 -15.92
N PRO A 26 -5.08 41.80 -15.48
CA PRO A 26 -5.04 41.06 -14.23
C PRO A 26 -5.26 41.93 -12.98
N SER A 27 -4.98 43.24 -13.06
CA SER A 27 -5.13 44.16 -11.94
C SER A 27 -6.60 44.43 -11.59
N ASP A 28 -7.45 44.61 -12.61
CA ASP A 28 -8.91 44.76 -12.46
C ASP A 28 -9.53 43.48 -11.87
N MET A 29 -9.08 42.31 -12.32
CA MET A 29 -9.59 41.01 -11.87
C MET A 29 -9.23 40.73 -10.40
N LYS A 30 -8.01 41.10 -10.01
CA LYS A 30 -7.56 41.04 -8.61
C LYS A 30 -8.36 42.00 -7.73
N GLN A 31 -8.70 43.18 -8.23
CA GLN A 31 -9.52 44.15 -7.51
C GLN A 31 -10.93 43.62 -7.27
N VAL A 32 -11.59 43.04 -8.29
CA VAL A 32 -12.93 42.44 -8.16
C VAL A 32 -12.92 41.19 -7.26
N ALA A 33 -11.91 40.33 -7.37
CA ALA A 33 -11.75 39.17 -6.48
C ALA A 33 -11.58 39.62 -5.01
N ASN A 34 -10.81 40.68 -4.77
CA ASN A 34 -10.65 41.24 -3.42
C ASN A 34 -11.96 41.88 -2.90
N MET A 35 -12.71 42.59 -3.74
CA MET A 35 -13.97 43.24 -3.36
C MET A 35 -15.09 42.24 -3.04
N THR A 36 -15.09 41.08 -3.68
CA THR A 36 -16.11 40.03 -3.48
C THR A 36 -15.69 38.95 -2.50
N SER A 37 -14.46 38.98 -1.95
CA SER A 37 -13.85 37.83 -1.26
C SER A 37 -13.79 36.56 -2.13
N GLY A 38 -13.69 36.75 -3.45
CA GLY A 38 -13.62 35.73 -4.47
C GLY A 38 -12.19 35.30 -4.83
N THR A 39 -12.05 34.51 -5.89
CA THR A 39 -10.76 34.04 -6.43
C THR A 39 -10.74 34.22 -7.95
N TYR A 40 -9.56 34.25 -8.58
CA TYR A 40 -9.48 34.35 -10.03
C TYR A 40 -8.49 33.34 -10.61
N SER A 41 -8.76 32.88 -11.82
CA SER A 41 -7.93 31.96 -12.61
C SER A 41 -7.67 32.60 -13.97
N PHE A 42 -6.42 32.69 -14.40
CA PHE A 42 -6.03 33.28 -15.68
C PHE A 42 -5.73 32.18 -16.71
N ILE A 43 -6.41 32.19 -17.86
CA ILE A 43 -6.24 31.19 -18.92
C ILE A 43 -5.48 31.85 -20.08
N GLN A 44 -4.29 31.32 -20.36
CA GLN A 44 -3.33 31.91 -21.29
C GLN A 44 -3.61 31.63 -22.78
N ASP A 45 -4.46 30.64 -23.10
CA ASP A 45 -4.66 30.12 -24.45
C ASP A 45 -6.17 29.86 -24.70
N SER A 46 -6.85 30.77 -25.39
CA SER A 46 -8.31 30.77 -25.55
C SER A 46 -8.85 29.66 -26.46
N ASP A 47 -8.00 29.01 -27.25
CA ASP A 47 -8.41 28.06 -28.31
C ASP A 47 -8.61 26.62 -27.80
N LYS A 48 -8.22 26.31 -26.55
CA LYS A 48 -8.36 24.96 -25.98
C LYS A 48 -9.55 24.90 -25.02
N ILE A 49 -10.71 24.54 -25.58
CA ILE A 49 -11.97 24.24 -24.84
C ILE A 49 -11.73 23.32 -23.61
N ASN A 50 -10.75 22.42 -23.67
CA ASN A 50 -10.39 21.54 -22.55
C ASN A 50 -9.85 22.27 -21.31
N ASN A 51 -9.15 23.39 -21.47
CA ASN A 51 -8.61 24.16 -20.34
C ASN A 51 -9.71 24.97 -19.64
N ILE A 52 -10.66 25.52 -20.42
CA ILE A 52 -11.86 26.15 -19.89
C ILE A 52 -12.72 25.11 -19.17
N ASN A 53 -12.93 23.94 -19.78
CA ASN A 53 -13.67 22.84 -19.15
C ASN A 53 -12.99 22.34 -17.87
N HIS A 54 -11.66 22.29 -17.82
CA HIS A 54 -10.92 21.90 -16.61
C HIS A 54 -11.02 22.95 -15.50
N ALA A 55 -10.86 24.23 -15.82
CA ALA A 55 -11.02 25.33 -14.86
C ALA A 55 -12.49 25.43 -14.35
N VAL A 56 -13.46 25.26 -15.24
CA VAL A 56 -14.89 25.20 -14.88
C VAL A 56 -15.19 23.94 -14.09
N ALA A 57 -14.59 22.79 -14.38
CA ALA A 57 -14.76 21.56 -13.61
C ALA A 57 -14.17 21.68 -12.19
N LEU A 58 -13.00 22.31 -12.04
CA LEU A 58 -12.39 22.61 -10.74
C LEU A 58 -13.25 23.61 -9.95
N PHE A 59 -13.83 24.61 -10.62
CA PHE A 59 -14.78 25.53 -10.00
C PHE A 59 -16.07 24.81 -9.58
N VAL A 60 -16.71 24.05 -10.47
CA VAL A 60 -17.93 23.27 -10.18
C VAL A 60 -17.70 22.24 -9.06
N ALA A 61 -16.51 21.64 -8.98
CA ALA A 61 -16.09 20.77 -7.88
C ALA A 61 -15.92 21.54 -6.55
N SER A 62 -15.48 22.80 -6.57
CA SER A 62 -15.36 23.62 -5.35
C SER A 62 -16.72 24.12 -4.84
N ILE A 63 -17.66 24.51 -5.71
CA ILE A 63 -19.02 24.97 -5.29
C ILE A 63 -19.93 23.84 -4.81
N THR A 64 -19.63 22.56 -5.11
CA THR A 64 -20.48 21.42 -4.74
C THR A 64 -20.24 20.88 -3.32
N SER A 65 -19.21 21.37 -2.61
CA SER A 65 -18.86 20.95 -1.24
C SER A 65 -18.70 22.10 -0.23
N VAL A 66 -19.40 23.21 -0.45
CA VAL A 66 -19.23 24.43 0.33
C VAL A 66 -19.82 24.32 1.75
N ILE A 67 -18.97 24.49 2.76
CA ILE A 67 -19.36 24.63 4.16
C ILE A 67 -18.94 26.02 4.67
N ALA A 68 -19.91 26.91 4.90
CA ALA A 68 -19.65 28.19 5.55
C ALA A 68 -19.40 27.95 7.05
N THR A 69 -18.20 28.25 7.56
CA THR A 69 -17.79 27.87 8.92
C THR A 69 -17.44 29.08 9.76
N LYS A 70 -18.18 29.28 10.87
CA LYS A 70 -17.83 30.24 11.93
C LYS A 70 -17.32 29.51 13.16
N ILE A 71 -16.07 29.79 13.53
CA ILE A 71 -15.45 29.26 14.75
C ILE A 71 -15.69 30.23 15.89
N ASN A 72 -16.22 29.73 17.01
CA ASN A 72 -16.42 30.49 18.23
C ASN A 72 -15.37 30.06 19.26
N LEU A 73 -14.67 31.03 19.81
CA LEU A 73 -13.62 30.86 20.81
C LEU A 73 -14.11 31.43 22.12
N GLN A 74 -14.03 30.66 23.20
CA GLN A 74 -14.33 31.13 24.54
C GLN A 74 -13.17 30.82 25.47
N VAL A 75 -12.56 31.84 26.07
CA VAL A 75 -11.43 31.64 26.99
C VAL A 75 -11.92 31.35 28.42
N HIS A 76 -11.11 30.60 29.16
CA HIS A 76 -11.45 30.23 30.53
C HIS A 76 -11.19 31.38 31.51
N GLU A 77 -11.96 31.45 32.60
CA GLU A 77 -11.95 32.57 33.56
C GLU A 77 -10.53 33.02 33.97
N GLY A 78 -10.23 34.30 33.72
CA GLY A 78 -8.94 34.96 33.99
C GLY A 78 -7.98 35.01 32.81
N ILE A 79 -8.26 34.34 31.69
CA ILE A 79 -7.50 34.42 30.44
C ILE A 79 -8.13 35.47 29.54
N THR A 80 -7.33 36.17 28.74
CA THR A 80 -7.84 37.14 27.75
C THR A 80 -7.27 36.86 26.37
N ILE A 81 -8.07 37.05 25.32
CA ILE A 81 -7.62 36.97 23.93
C ILE A 81 -6.86 38.26 23.60
N SER A 82 -5.56 38.15 23.32
CA SER A 82 -4.68 39.28 23.02
C SER A 82 -4.90 39.76 21.58
N SER A 83 -4.89 38.83 20.63
CA SER A 83 -5.17 39.06 19.21
C SER A 83 -5.41 37.72 18.50
N ILE A 84 -5.95 37.76 17.29
CA ILE A 84 -6.02 36.61 16.39
C ILE A 84 -5.37 37.03 15.09
N ALA A 85 -4.53 36.18 14.52
CA ALA A 85 -3.97 36.33 13.19
C ALA A 85 -4.69 35.35 12.25
N PRO A 86 -5.85 35.75 11.69
CA PRO A 86 -6.67 34.87 10.86
C PRO A 86 -6.16 34.78 9.42
N GLY A 87 -5.11 35.50 9.04
CA GLY A 87 -4.71 35.64 7.63
C GLY A 87 -5.74 36.47 6.86
N ARG A 88 -6.35 35.90 5.81
CA ARG A 88 -7.36 36.58 4.98
C ARG A 88 -8.80 36.45 5.52
N TYR A 89 -9.01 35.72 6.62
CA TYR A 89 -10.34 35.50 7.19
C TYR A 89 -10.73 36.63 8.13
N SER A 90 -12.02 36.94 8.21
CA SER A 90 -12.50 37.97 9.13
C SER A 90 -12.63 37.41 10.55
N ASN A 91 -12.32 38.22 11.55
CA ASN A 91 -12.46 37.86 12.95
C ASN A 91 -13.05 39.01 13.76
N LEU A 92 -13.79 38.66 14.81
CA LEU A 92 -14.38 39.61 15.75
C LEU A 92 -14.06 39.17 17.17
N VAL A 93 -13.29 39.96 17.91
CA VAL A 93 -13.00 39.72 19.34
C VAL A 93 -13.98 40.53 20.17
N SER A 94 -14.60 39.92 21.18
CA SER A 94 -15.54 40.62 22.07
C SER A 94 -14.84 41.73 22.85
N SER A 95 -15.60 42.76 23.23
CA SER A 95 -15.07 43.93 23.96
C SER A 95 -14.43 43.57 25.31
N ASP A 96 -14.92 42.51 25.96
CA ASP A 96 -14.38 41.96 27.20
C ASP A 96 -13.16 41.02 26.99
N LYS A 97 -12.78 40.76 25.73
CA LYS A 97 -11.71 39.82 25.32
C LYS A 97 -11.89 38.40 25.86
N GLN A 98 -13.10 38.02 26.27
CA GLN A 98 -13.43 36.68 26.77
C GLN A 98 -13.93 35.73 25.67
N SER A 99 -14.27 36.25 24.50
CA SER A 99 -14.70 35.45 23.37
C SER A 99 -14.23 36.05 22.04
N ALA A 100 -14.17 35.22 21.00
CA ALA A 100 -13.94 35.70 19.65
C ALA A 100 -14.60 34.79 18.62
N THR A 101 -14.99 35.36 17.48
CA THR A 101 -15.52 34.63 16.34
C THR A 101 -14.55 34.77 15.17
N VAL A 102 -14.23 33.68 14.48
CA VAL A 102 -13.46 33.68 13.22
C VAL A 102 -14.35 33.11 12.12
N ASP A 103 -14.56 33.89 11.06
CA ASP A 103 -15.34 33.48 9.89
C ASP A 103 -14.41 32.92 8.83
N LEU A 104 -14.36 31.59 8.71
CA LEU A 104 -13.49 30.89 7.76
C LEU A 104 -14.11 30.82 6.36
N HIS A 105 -15.28 31.42 6.15
CA HIS A 105 -16.06 31.32 4.93
C HIS A 105 -16.21 29.85 4.50
N ASN A 106 -16.16 29.60 3.19
CA ASN A 106 -16.39 28.30 2.58
C ASN A 106 -15.11 27.44 2.63
N ILE A 107 -15.21 26.24 3.24
CA ILE A 107 -14.13 25.24 3.27
C ILE A 107 -14.57 24.03 2.41
N ASN A 108 -13.69 23.57 1.52
CA ASN A 108 -13.95 22.42 0.64
C ASN A 108 -13.56 21.08 1.29
N ALA A 109 -14.08 19.97 0.77
CA ALA A 109 -13.74 18.63 1.25
C ALA A 109 -12.23 18.31 1.05
N GLY A 110 -11.54 17.94 2.13
CA GLY A 110 -10.09 17.69 2.13
C GLY A 110 -9.22 18.95 2.31
N GLU A 111 -9.83 20.14 2.30
CA GLU A 111 -9.13 21.40 2.53
C GLU A 111 -8.87 21.64 4.02
N GLN A 112 -7.65 22.05 4.37
CA GLN A 112 -7.26 22.42 5.73
C GLN A 112 -7.00 23.92 5.82
N LYS A 113 -7.63 24.60 6.79
CA LYS A 113 -7.38 26.01 7.11
C LYS A 113 -6.75 26.12 8.50
N ALA A 114 -5.71 26.94 8.63
CA ALA A 114 -5.03 27.23 9.89
C ALA A 114 -4.99 28.74 10.17
N PHE A 115 -4.99 29.10 11.45
CA PHE A 115 -4.81 30.47 11.96
C PHE A 115 -4.27 30.44 13.39
N ILE A 116 -3.76 31.57 13.88
CA ILE A 116 -3.11 31.66 15.20
C ILE A 116 -3.90 32.55 16.15
N ILE A 117 -4.04 32.10 17.40
CA ILE A 117 -4.69 32.83 18.49
C ILE A 117 -3.64 33.17 19.55
N TYR A 118 -3.51 34.45 19.90
CA TYR A 118 -2.64 34.91 20.96
C TYR A 118 -3.44 35.09 22.25
N LEU A 119 -3.00 34.46 23.34
CA LEU A 119 -3.68 34.46 24.64
C LEU A 119 -2.77 35.03 25.74
N THR A 120 -3.34 35.86 26.61
CA THR A 120 -2.70 36.28 27.86
C THR A 120 -3.11 35.31 28.97
N VAL A 121 -2.19 34.45 29.41
CA VAL A 121 -2.48 33.37 30.37
C VAL A 121 -1.85 33.65 31.74
N PRO A 122 -2.65 33.83 32.82
CA PRO A 122 -2.12 34.01 34.18
C PRO A 122 -1.43 32.74 34.72
N GLN A 123 -0.62 32.93 35.75
CA GLN A 123 0.03 31.82 36.44
C GLN A 123 -1.01 30.88 37.09
N GLY A 124 -0.87 29.56 36.88
CA GLY A 124 -1.69 28.54 37.54
C GLY A 124 -2.95 28.05 36.80
N LYS A 125 -3.26 28.58 35.61
CA LYS A 125 -4.39 28.09 34.78
C LYS A 125 -3.93 26.97 33.83
N GLY A 126 -4.67 25.86 33.82
CA GLY A 126 -4.39 24.66 33.01
C GLY A 126 -5.30 24.46 31.80
N LYS A 127 -6.56 24.92 31.86
CA LYS A 127 -7.44 25.02 30.68
C LYS A 127 -7.36 26.44 30.12
N LEU A 128 -7.18 26.56 28.80
CA LEU A 128 -6.88 27.84 28.15
C LEU A 128 -8.07 28.41 27.39
N VAL A 129 -8.50 27.71 26.34
CA VAL A 129 -9.59 28.14 25.45
C VAL A 129 -10.42 26.92 25.07
N THR A 130 -11.74 27.09 25.03
CA THR A 130 -12.67 26.14 24.45
C THR A 130 -12.98 26.61 23.02
N ILE A 131 -12.64 25.77 22.04
CA ILE A 131 -12.86 26.04 20.62
C ILE A 131 -14.12 25.30 20.21
N GLY A 132 -15.18 26.05 19.93
CA GLY A 132 -16.41 25.55 19.34
C GLY A 132 -16.70 26.29 18.04
N GLY A 133 -17.93 26.20 17.57
CA GLY A 133 -18.34 26.93 16.37
C GLY A 133 -19.59 26.34 15.78
N ARG A 134 -19.98 26.91 14.65
CA ARG A 134 -21.09 26.41 13.84
C ARG A 134 -20.68 26.41 12.39
N TYR A 135 -21.08 25.37 11.69
CA TYR A 135 -20.91 25.32 10.26
C TYR A 135 -22.28 25.18 9.59
N GLN A 136 -22.42 25.82 8.44
CA GLN A 136 -23.63 25.88 7.65
C GLN A 136 -23.35 25.31 6.27
N SER A 137 -23.98 24.19 5.96
CA SER A 137 -23.92 23.55 4.65
C SER A 137 -25.32 23.54 4.08
N LEU A 138 -25.54 24.23 2.95
CA LEU A 138 -26.74 24.40 2.10
C LEU A 138 -28.16 24.34 2.73
N ASN A 139 -28.47 23.44 3.68
CA ASN A 139 -29.71 23.37 4.47
C ASN A 139 -29.55 22.88 5.94
N MET A 140 -28.32 22.78 6.48
CA MET A 140 -28.03 22.30 7.84
C MET A 140 -27.04 23.23 8.53
N SER A 141 -27.39 23.69 9.74
CA SER A 141 -26.47 24.34 10.68
C SER A 141 -26.17 23.34 11.80
N LYS A 142 -24.91 22.95 11.97
CA LYS A 142 -24.48 22.09 13.08
C LYS A 142 -23.45 22.80 13.94
N GLU A 143 -23.55 22.62 15.24
CA GLU A 143 -22.53 23.07 16.18
C GLU A 143 -21.35 22.09 16.20
N LEU A 144 -20.14 22.64 16.21
CA LEU A 144 -18.90 21.90 16.40
C LEU A 144 -18.79 21.54 17.90
N VAL A 145 -18.42 20.30 18.19
CA VAL A 145 -18.16 19.86 19.56
C VAL A 145 -17.00 20.67 20.13
N GLY A 146 -17.25 21.36 21.24
CA GLY A 146 -16.25 22.19 21.90
C GLY A 146 -15.03 21.39 22.31
N MET A 147 -13.85 21.78 21.83
CA MET A 147 -12.57 21.17 22.20
C MET A 147 -11.83 22.09 23.17
N ASP A 148 -11.50 21.58 24.35
CA ASP A 148 -10.69 22.29 25.34
C ASP A 148 -9.20 22.20 24.98
N VAL A 149 -8.54 23.35 24.87
CA VAL A 149 -7.09 23.43 24.79
C VAL A 149 -6.53 23.53 26.21
N VAL A 150 -5.71 22.55 26.60
CA VAL A 150 -5.11 22.47 27.92
C VAL A 150 -3.59 22.53 27.84
N ILE A 151 -2.96 23.14 28.84
CA ILE A 151 -1.50 23.21 28.96
C ILE A 151 -1.04 22.52 30.25
N ALA A 152 -0.11 21.59 30.11
CA ALA A 152 0.57 20.98 31.24
C ALA A 152 1.64 21.96 31.77
N ARG A 153 1.61 22.25 33.08
CA ARG A 153 2.61 23.10 33.73
C ARG A 153 3.49 22.27 34.67
N PRO A 154 4.76 22.01 34.31
CA PRO A 154 5.68 21.29 35.19
C PRO A 154 5.96 22.08 36.48
N ARG A 155 6.11 21.39 37.62
CA ARG A 155 6.46 22.01 38.92
C ARG A 155 7.96 22.40 39.04
N ARG A 156 8.77 22.14 38.00
CA ARG A 156 10.21 22.45 37.95
C ARG A 156 10.47 23.64 37.01
N LYS A 157 11.62 24.32 37.18
CA LYS A 157 12.09 25.31 36.18
C LYS A 157 12.27 24.60 34.85
N CYS A 158 11.54 25.02 33.82
CA CYS A 158 11.68 24.50 32.47
C CYS A 158 13.07 24.85 31.92
N LEU A 159 13.74 23.88 31.29
CA LEU A 159 14.96 24.15 30.51
C LEU A 159 14.59 24.91 29.22
N PRO A 160 15.49 25.68 28.59
CA PRO A 160 15.20 26.42 27.36
C PRO A 160 14.62 25.53 26.24
N ASP A 161 15.06 24.28 26.16
CA ASP A 161 14.62 23.31 25.15
C ASP A 161 13.21 22.73 25.42
N GLU A 162 12.69 22.89 26.66
CA GLU A 162 11.32 22.49 27.03
C GLU A 162 10.28 23.59 26.72
N LEU A 163 10.72 24.76 26.24
CA LEU A 163 9.89 25.90 25.85
C LEU A 163 9.85 26.11 24.32
N MET A 164 10.19 25.08 23.54
CA MET A 164 10.19 25.14 22.09
C MET A 164 8.77 25.33 21.51
N VAL A 165 8.65 26.23 20.53
CA VAL A 165 7.41 26.44 19.79
C VAL A 165 7.06 25.16 19.03
N HIS A 166 5.80 24.72 19.10
CA HIS A 166 5.37 23.53 18.38
C HIS A 166 5.58 23.71 16.87
N PRO A 167 6.17 22.74 16.12
CA PRO A 167 6.52 22.91 14.70
C PRO A 167 5.37 23.38 13.81
N LYS A 168 4.15 22.90 14.06
CA LYS A 168 2.93 23.35 13.35
C LYS A 168 2.55 24.82 13.63
N VAL A 169 2.86 25.34 14.83
CA VAL A 169 2.64 26.74 15.18
C VAL A 169 3.73 27.60 14.57
N ALA A 170 4.99 27.16 14.62
CA ALA A 170 6.11 27.85 13.97
C ALA A 170 5.90 27.97 12.46
N ALA A 171 5.49 26.88 11.79
CA ALA A 171 5.11 26.84 10.39
C ALA A 171 4.07 27.91 10.01
N GLU A 172 2.99 28.00 10.79
CA GLU A 172 1.91 28.95 10.50
C GLU A 172 2.31 30.41 10.81
N GLN A 173 3.19 30.63 11.81
CA GLN A 173 3.76 31.96 12.09
C GLN A 173 4.64 32.46 10.94
N LEU A 174 5.45 31.58 10.34
CA LEU A 174 6.27 31.91 9.18
C LEU A 174 5.42 32.26 7.96
N ARG A 175 4.36 31.47 7.69
CA ARG A 175 3.41 31.75 6.60
C ARG A 175 2.75 33.12 6.76
N ILE A 176 2.30 33.47 7.98
CA ILE A 176 1.67 34.76 8.26
C ILE A 176 2.67 35.91 8.10
N ARG A 177 3.89 35.79 8.64
CA ARG A 177 4.95 36.82 8.46
C ARG A 177 5.31 37.03 7.00
N LEU A 178 5.40 35.96 6.20
CA LEU A 178 5.65 36.08 4.76
C LEU A 178 4.53 36.88 4.08
N MET A 179 3.27 36.55 4.34
CA MET A 179 2.13 37.24 3.74
C MET A 179 2.03 38.72 4.18
N GLU A 180 2.30 39.03 5.44
CA GLU A 180 2.36 40.41 5.93
C GLU A 180 3.53 41.19 5.34
N GLY A 181 4.69 40.55 5.17
CA GLY A 181 5.86 41.13 4.51
C GLY A 181 5.60 41.46 3.04
N ILE A 182 4.95 40.55 2.32
CA ILE A 182 4.50 40.76 0.93
C ILE A 182 3.48 41.91 0.86
N ALA A 183 2.51 41.96 1.78
CA ALA A 183 1.51 43.02 1.82
C ALA A 183 2.09 44.40 2.17
N LYS A 184 3.16 44.47 2.98
CA LYS A 184 3.85 45.72 3.32
C LYS A 184 4.72 46.27 2.19
N GLN A 185 5.19 45.44 1.25
CA GLN A 185 5.97 45.88 0.08
C GLN A 185 5.09 46.49 -1.02
N ASN A 186 4.19 47.39 -0.62
CA ASN A 186 3.01 47.90 -1.32
C ASN A 186 3.24 48.60 -2.67
N GLN A 187 4.45 48.54 -3.26
CA GLN A 187 4.75 48.99 -4.62
C GLN A 187 6.12 48.51 -5.16
N ASP A 188 6.95 47.79 -4.37
CA ASP A 188 8.32 47.45 -4.79
C ASP A 188 8.76 46.03 -4.40
N LEU A 189 8.04 45.05 -4.97
CA LEU A 189 8.33 43.60 -4.96
C LEU A 189 9.57 43.27 -5.80
N SER A 190 10.75 43.78 -5.43
CA SER A 190 12.00 43.42 -6.10
C SER A 190 12.48 42.04 -5.63
N ARG A 191 13.10 41.27 -6.52
CA ARG A 191 13.66 39.94 -6.23
C ARG A 191 14.60 39.93 -5.03
N ASN A 192 15.30 41.04 -4.80
CA ASN A 192 16.19 41.22 -3.66
C ASN A 192 15.44 41.44 -2.35
N ASN A 193 14.35 42.21 -2.36
CA ASN A 193 13.56 42.46 -1.14
C ASN A 193 12.80 41.22 -0.66
N LEU A 194 12.34 40.36 -1.59
CA LEU A 194 11.70 39.09 -1.25
C LEU A 194 12.71 38.02 -0.78
N ARG A 195 13.92 38.00 -1.35
CA ARG A 195 15.03 37.17 -0.84
C ARG A 195 15.46 37.58 0.56
N LEU A 196 15.63 38.88 0.82
CA LEU A 196 15.98 39.39 2.15
C LEU A 196 14.90 39.06 3.19
N LEU A 197 13.62 39.16 2.82
CA LEU A 197 12.51 38.74 3.67
C LEU A 197 12.55 37.23 3.98
N LEU A 198 12.84 36.40 2.97
CA LEU A 198 12.96 34.95 3.13
C LEU A 198 14.17 34.55 3.99
N ASP A 199 15.29 35.26 3.86
CA ASP A 199 16.49 35.04 4.67
C ASP A 199 16.26 35.48 6.14
N ASP A 200 15.58 36.60 6.37
CA ASP A 200 15.15 37.02 7.73
C ASP A 200 14.21 35.99 8.37
N ILE A 201 13.29 35.42 7.58
CA ILE A 201 12.35 34.38 8.02
C ILE A 201 13.10 33.08 8.35
N LYS A 202 14.06 32.66 7.52
CA LYS A 202 14.90 31.46 7.76
C LYS A 202 15.80 31.60 8.98
N ASN A 203 16.32 32.80 9.24
CA ASN A 203 17.19 33.09 10.38
C ASN A 203 16.42 33.42 11.68
N SER A 204 15.09 33.43 11.64
CA SER A 204 14.26 33.62 12.83
C SER A 204 14.20 32.37 13.70
N HIS A 205 13.86 32.52 14.98
CA HIS A 205 13.70 31.38 15.89
C HIS A 205 12.62 30.40 15.36
N GLU A 206 11.56 30.90 14.74
CA GLU A 206 10.52 30.05 14.14
C GLU A 206 11.04 29.31 12.89
N GLY A 207 11.93 29.95 12.11
CA GLY A 207 12.60 29.39 10.93
C GLY A 207 13.47 28.17 11.26
N HIS A 208 14.19 28.22 12.38
CA HIS A 208 15.00 27.09 12.85
C HIS A 208 14.18 25.89 13.40
N VAL A 209 12.89 26.09 13.68
CA VAL A 209 12.01 25.06 14.28
C VAL A 209 11.02 24.48 13.26
N ALA A 210 10.79 25.16 12.14
CA ALA A 210 9.86 24.71 11.09
C ALA A 210 10.43 23.53 10.25
N PRO A 211 9.57 22.64 9.73
CA PRO A 211 9.99 21.55 8.85
C PRO A 211 10.68 22.04 7.58
N GLU A 212 11.77 21.39 7.20
CA GLU A 212 12.63 21.77 6.07
C GLU A 212 11.90 21.69 4.71
N GLU A 213 11.02 20.69 4.53
CA GLU A 213 10.13 20.58 3.36
C GLU A 213 9.27 21.83 3.17
N MET A 214 8.75 22.42 4.25
CA MET A 214 7.89 23.60 4.15
C MET A 214 8.69 24.89 3.89
N LEU A 215 9.94 24.98 4.36
CA LEU A 215 10.84 26.08 4.01
C LEU A 215 11.25 26.02 2.53
N SER A 216 11.31 24.80 1.97
CA SER A 216 11.48 24.57 0.53
C SER A 216 10.24 25.04 -0.24
N ASP A 217 9.04 24.62 0.15
CA ASP A 217 7.78 25.05 -0.47
C ASP A 217 7.60 26.58 -0.42
N LEU A 218 7.96 27.22 0.70
CA LEU A 218 7.95 28.68 0.84
C LEU A 218 8.94 29.35 -0.12
N ALA A 219 10.13 28.77 -0.27
CA ALA A 219 11.17 29.30 -1.16
C ALA A 219 10.77 29.16 -2.64
N GLU A 220 10.09 28.07 -2.99
CA GLU A 220 9.55 27.80 -4.31
C GLU A 220 8.42 28.78 -4.66
N GLN A 221 7.46 28.99 -3.75
CA GLN A 221 6.40 30.00 -3.93
C GLN A 221 6.95 31.42 -4.13
N VAL A 222 8.03 31.79 -3.41
CA VAL A 222 8.70 33.09 -3.61
C VAL A 222 9.44 33.16 -4.95
N ALA A 223 10.00 32.04 -5.42
CA ALA A 223 10.64 31.95 -6.74
C ALA A 223 9.62 32.11 -7.88
N GLU A 224 8.46 31.46 -7.79
CA GLU A 224 7.37 31.61 -8.77
C GLU A 224 6.86 33.06 -8.85
N MET A 225 6.63 33.71 -7.71
CA MET A 225 6.18 35.11 -7.66
C MET A 225 7.20 36.10 -8.28
N THR A 226 8.49 35.73 -8.34
CA THR A 226 9.54 36.57 -8.96
C THR A 226 9.69 36.34 -10.46
N ILE A 227 9.32 35.16 -10.96
CA ILE A 227 9.34 34.81 -12.40
C ILE A 227 8.23 35.57 -13.15
N ASP A 228 7.04 35.70 -12.57
CA ASP A 228 5.88 36.34 -13.21
C ASP A 228 6.08 37.84 -13.50
N ARG A 229 6.84 38.57 -12.65
CA ARG A 229 7.09 40.03 -12.83
C ARG A 229 8.17 40.33 -13.86
N GLU A 230 9.24 39.52 -13.94
CA GLU A 230 10.30 39.66 -14.95
C GLU A 230 9.75 39.39 -16.36
N TYR A 231 8.86 38.40 -16.49
CA TYR A 231 8.16 38.09 -17.74
C TYR A 231 7.24 39.24 -18.18
N MET A 232 6.52 39.86 -17.25
CA MET A 232 5.65 41.03 -17.51
C MET A 232 6.43 42.30 -17.92
N LEU A 233 7.55 42.60 -17.27
CA LEU A 233 8.40 43.76 -17.60
C LEU A 233 9.13 43.59 -18.94
N SER A 234 9.46 42.36 -19.32
CA SER A 234 10.10 42.05 -20.62
C SER A 234 9.20 42.36 -21.83
N ARG A 235 7.87 42.22 -21.68
CA ARG A 235 6.90 42.56 -22.75
C ARG A 235 6.60 44.05 -22.88
N LEU A 236 6.77 44.83 -21.80
CA LEU A 236 6.51 46.28 -21.83
C LEU A 236 7.62 47.09 -22.51
N ASN A 237 8.86 46.59 -22.59
CA ASN A 237 10.04 47.38 -22.98
C ASN A 237 10.78 46.93 -24.25
N GLY A 238 10.20 46.08 -25.11
CA GLY A 238 10.99 45.33 -26.11
C GLY A 238 10.60 45.43 -27.59
N GLN A 239 10.39 46.63 -28.16
CA GLN A 239 10.56 46.86 -29.61
C GLN A 239 11.85 47.68 -29.84
N GLN A 240 12.63 47.25 -30.84
CA GLN A 240 13.82 47.88 -31.47
C GLN A 240 15.21 47.69 -30.81
N LEU A 241 16.10 46.87 -31.42
CA LEU A 241 17.23 47.29 -32.29
C LEU A 241 18.22 46.16 -32.65
N GLN A 242 18.87 46.36 -33.80
CA GLN A 242 19.79 45.49 -34.56
C GLN A 242 21.25 45.48 -34.05
N GLY A 243 22.03 44.43 -34.37
CA GLY A 243 23.41 44.58 -34.86
C GLY A 243 24.60 43.93 -34.10
N SER A 244 25.29 43.01 -34.80
CA SER A 244 26.73 42.66 -34.77
C SER A 244 27.39 41.90 -33.58
N THR A 245 27.77 40.64 -33.89
CA THR A 245 29.02 39.90 -33.58
C THR A 245 29.81 40.14 -32.28
N THR A 246 29.89 39.13 -31.41
CA THR A 246 31.13 38.39 -31.01
C THR A 246 30.85 37.32 -29.93
N ASN A 247 31.69 36.28 -29.92
CA ASN A 247 31.62 35.07 -29.11
C ASN A 247 31.41 35.28 -27.60
N SER A 248 30.28 34.79 -27.09
CA SER A 248 30.12 34.07 -25.83
C SER A 248 28.70 33.49 -25.81
N THR A 249 28.52 32.22 -25.46
CA THR A 249 27.19 31.64 -25.23
C THR A 249 26.92 31.54 -23.74
N PRO A 250 26.22 32.51 -23.13
CA PRO A 250 25.52 32.32 -21.88
C PRO A 250 24.11 31.77 -22.11
N SER A 251 23.83 30.77 -21.29
CA SER A 251 22.59 30.07 -20.97
C SER A 251 21.36 30.94 -20.69
N ASN A 252 20.20 30.30 -20.82
CA ASN A 252 18.88 30.61 -20.25
C ASN A 252 17.99 31.62 -20.98
N ILE A 253 17.09 31.08 -21.81
CA ILE A 253 15.76 31.63 -22.06
C ILE A 253 14.77 30.48 -21.76
N GLY A 254 13.99 30.64 -20.69
CA GLY A 254 13.01 29.67 -20.20
C GLY A 254 11.85 29.51 -21.17
N SER A 255 11.51 28.25 -21.47
CA SER A 255 10.33 27.88 -22.24
C SER A 255 9.43 26.97 -21.40
N PHE A 256 8.13 27.29 -21.50
CA PHE A 256 6.95 26.57 -21.04
C PHE A 256 7.15 25.06 -20.87
N GLN A 257 6.85 24.54 -19.66
CA GLN A 257 6.88 23.10 -19.41
C GLN A 257 5.85 22.37 -20.28
N THR A 258 6.36 21.80 -21.36
CA THR A 258 5.68 20.80 -22.17
C THR A 258 5.59 19.48 -21.40
N LEU A 259 4.72 18.55 -21.84
CA LEU A 259 4.67 17.16 -21.33
C LEU A 259 6.04 16.46 -21.34
N GLU A 260 7.00 16.96 -22.12
CA GLU A 260 8.40 16.50 -22.11
C GLU A 260 9.19 17.04 -20.90
N GLN A 261 8.96 18.28 -20.45
CA GLN A 261 9.62 18.84 -19.25
C GLN A 261 9.05 18.29 -17.94
N GLN A 262 7.76 17.97 -17.86
CA GLN A 262 7.22 17.20 -16.72
C GLN A 262 7.85 15.80 -16.64
N ARG A 263 8.08 15.14 -17.79
CA ARG A 263 8.85 13.89 -17.84
C ARG A 263 10.32 14.10 -17.47
N GLU A 264 10.87 15.29 -17.67
CA GLU A 264 12.26 15.63 -17.37
C GLU A 264 12.47 15.90 -15.86
N ASP A 265 11.55 16.61 -15.20
CA ASP A 265 11.54 16.78 -13.74
C ASP A 265 11.22 15.49 -12.96
N GLU A 266 10.38 14.59 -13.53
CA GLU A 266 10.17 13.25 -12.98
C GLU A 266 11.40 12.34 -13.17
N ARG A 267 12.20 12.55 -14.25
CA ARG A 267 13.47 11.84 -14.48
C ARG A 267 14.59 12.30 -13.57
N THR A 268 14.63 13.59 -13.19
CA THR A 268 15.67 14.12 -12.29
C THR A 268 15.53 13.62 -10.85
N ASN A 269 14.32 13.24 -10.42
CA ASN A 269 14.03 12.68 -9.08
C ASN A 269 14.04 11.13 -8.99
N LEU A 270 14.53 10.43 -10.03
CA LEU A 270 14.55 8.96 -10.05
C LEU A 270 15.48 8.37 -8.98
N VAL A 271 16.60 9.03 -8.68
CA VAL A 271 17.62 8.57 -7.72
C VAL A 271 17.71 9.57 -6.57
N LYS A 272 17.52 9.09 -5.34
CA LYS A 272 17.69 9.86 -4.11
C LYS A 272 18.92 9.39 -3.36
N ILE A 273 19.78 10.32 -2.94
CA ILE A 273 20.86 10.07 -1.99
C ILE A 273 20.43 10.55 -0.60
N GLN A 274 20.83 9.83 0.44
CA GLN A 274 20.70 10.24 1.84
C GLN A 274 22.00 9.93 2.58
N GLY A 275 22.31 10.73 3.60
CA GLY A 275 23.45 10.50 4.48
C GLY A 275 23.02 10.46 5.94
N PHE A 276 23.60 9.53 6.72
CA PHE A 276 23.36 9.41 8.17
C PHE A 276 24.69 9.32 8.92
N THR A 277 24.91 10.18 9.91
CA THR A 277 26.10 10.12 10.76
C THR A 277 25.95 9.03 11.84
N ARG A 278 27.06 8.50 12.36
CA ARG A 278 27.04 7.53 13.49
C ARG A 278 26.18 8.03 14.65
N SER A 279 26.34 9.28 15.03
CA SER A 279 25.65 9.93 16.14
C SER A 279 25.41 11.41 15.79
N LYS A 280 24.51 12.07 16.53
CA LYS A 280 24.24 13.51 16.36
C LYS A 280 25.39 14.39 16.85
N ALA A 281 26.23 13.84 17.73
CA ALA A 281 27.32 14.55 18.38
C ALA A 281 28.63 13.76 18.40
N ILE A 282 29.75 14.49 18.35
CA ILE A 282 31.09 14.00 18.70
C ILE A 282 31.63 14.87 19.84
N MET A 283 32.20 14.27 20.89
CA MET A 283 32.78 15.04 22.00
C MET A 283 33.84 16.04 21.53
N GLY A 284 33.74 17.29 21.99
CA GLY A 284 34.51 18.43 21.46
C GLY A 284 36.01 18.40 21.74
N SER A 285 36.47 17.65 22.74
CA SER A 285 37.86 17.67 23.25
C SER A 285 38.81 16.69 22.56
N SER A 286 38.36 15.91 21.57
CA SER A 286 39.15 14.82 20.99
C SER A 286 38.95 14.65 19.49
N THR A 287 40.01 14.25 18.81
CA THR A 287 39.96 13.73 17.43
C THR A 287 39.25 12.38 17.43
N CYS A 288 38.30 12.18 16.52
CA CYS A 288 37.63 10.89 16.34
C CYS A 288 38.27 10.18 15.15
N ASN A 289 39.00 9.08 15.41
CA ASN A 289 39.77 8.39 14.36
C ASN A 289 38.92 7.46 13.49
N GLU A 290 37.71 7.14 13.94
CA GLU A 290 36.80 6.26 13.22
C GLU A 290 35.35 6.73 13.45
N PHE A 291 34.87 7.55 12.52
CA PHE A 291 33.51 8.05 12.52
C PHE A 291 32.77 7.58 11.26
N PRO A 292 31.97 6.50 11.34
CA PRO A 292 31.21 5.98 10.22
C PRO A 292 30.06 6.91 9.82
N VAL A 293 29.93 7.13 8.53
CA VAL A 293 28.81 7.80 7.87
C VAL A 293 28.18 6.83 6.88
N LEU A 294 26.88 6.60 7.04
CA LEU A 294 26.09 5.79 6.12
C LEU A 294 25.64 6.64 4.94
N VAL A 295 26.01 6.22 3.73
CA VAL A 295 25.52 6.76 2.47
C VAL A 295 24.49 5.79 1.91
N ARG A 296 23.26 6.26 1.73
CA ARG A 296 22.15 5.48 1.18
C ARG A 296 21.76 6.04 -0.18
N VAL A 297 21.68 5.16 -1.18
CA VAL A 297 21.15 5.46 -2.51
C VAL A 297 19.87 4.69 -2.71
N THR A 298 18.78 5.38 -3.05
CA THR A 298 17.47 4.79 -3.27
C THR A 298 16.98 5.18 -4.65
N VAL A 299 16.53 4.19 -5.43
CA VAL A 299 15.90 4.42 -6.73
C VAL A 299 14.39 4.30 -6.60
N ALA A 300 13.67 5.27 -7.12
CA ALA A 300 12.21 5.27 -7.07
C ALA A 300 11.64 4.02 -7.78
N PRO A 301 10.54 3.43 -7.28
CA PRO A 301 9.84 2.37 -7.99
C PRO A 301 9.15 2.91 -9.25
N TRP A 302 8.94 2.06 -10.24
CA TRP A 302 8.18 2.40 -11.44
C TRP A 302 6.72 2.77 -11.09
N LEU A 303 6.28 3.97 -11.51
CA LEU A 303 4.88 4.38 -11.50
C LEU A 303 4.20 3.87 -12.78
N HIS A 304 2.97 3.34 -12.68
CA HIS A 304 2.30 2.73 -13.83
C HIS A 304 1.96 3.79 -14.90
N GLY A 305 2.50 3.63 -16.11
CA GLY A 305 2.34 4.55 -17.25
C GLY A 305 3.65 5.02 -17.89
N TRP A 306 4.80 4.68 -17.31
CA TRP A 306 6.12 5.04 -17.84
C TRP A 306 6.53 4.09 -18.96
N GLU A 307 6.97 4.62 -20.11
CA GLU A 307 7.70 3.83 -21.10
C GLU A 307 9.03 3.37 -20.48
N MET A 308 9.34 2.07 -20.64
CA MET A 308 10.63 1.53 -20.19
C MET A 308 11.76 2.32 -20.85
N PRO A 309 12.74 2.86 -20.10
CA PRO A 309 13.78 3.72 -20.69
C PRO A 309 14.78 2.95 -21.56
N ARG A 310 14.65 1.62 -21.66
CA ARG A 310 15.51 0.72 -22.44
C ARG A 310 14.67 -0.07 -23.45
N ASP A 311 15.28 -0.44 -24.56
CA ASP A 311 14.58 -1.10 -25.67
C ASP A 311 14.38 -2.61 -25.45
N GLY A 312 15.03 -3.19 -24.43
CA GLY A 312 14.92 -4.59 -24.00
C GLY A 312 16.19 -5.13 -23.33
N VAL A 313 16.16 -6.39 -22.89
CA VAL A 313 17.30 -7.11 -22.30
C VAL A 313 17.74 -8.25 -23.23
N ASP A 314 19.04 -8.44 -23.34
CA ASP A 314 19.65 -9.56 -24.05
C ASP A 314 20.33 -10.50 -23.05
N VAL A 315 19.76 -11.70 -22.92
CA VAL A 315 20.21 -12.71 -21.96
C VAL A 315 20.90 -13.84 -22.72
N VAL A 316 22.10 -14.21 -22.29
CA VAL A 316 22.75 -15.45 -22.72
C VAL A 316 22.72 -16.47 -21.58
N ALA A 317 21.94 -17.53 -21.74
CA ALA A 317 21.89 -18.65 -20.81
C ALA A 317 23.02 -19.65 -21.14
N VAL A 318 24.05 -19.68 -20.32
CA VAL A 318 25.16 -20.64 -20.34
C VAL A 318 24.82 -21.82 -19.43
N VAL A 319 24.55 -22.99 -20.01
CA VAL A 319 23.97 -24.13 -19.28
C VAL A 319 24.89 -25.34 -19.34
N HIS A 320 25.18 -25.91 -18.18
CA HIS A 320 25.96 -27.14 -18.06
C HIS A 320 25.09 -28.36 -18.29
N ILE A 321 25.47 -29.21 -19.25
CA ILE A 321 24.85 -30.53 -19.45
C ILE A 321 25.90 -31.60 -19.15
N SER A 322 25.89 -32.08 -17.91
CA SER A 322 26.89 -33.01 -17.37
C SER A 322 26.53 -34.47 -17.63
N ARG A 323 27.55 -35.35 -17.78
CA ARG A 323 27.36 -36.82 -17.76
C ARG A 323 26.86 -37.35 -16.43
N ASN A 324 27.07 -36.61 -15.33
CA ASN A 324 26.57 -36.99 -13.99
C ASN A 324 25.04 -36.84 -13.86
N MET A 325 24.38 -36.31 -14.90
CA MET A 325 22.91 -36.23 -15.00
C MET A 325 22.31 -37.50 -15.64
N GLN A 326 23.00 -38.65 -15.57
CA GLN A 326 22.59 -39.91 -16.21
C GLN A 326 22.35 -41.01 -15.15
N GLY A 327 21.07 -41.34 -14.90
CA GLY A 327 20.60 -42.36 -13.94
C GLY A 327 19.15 -42.10 -13.47
N GLU A 328 18.42 -43.10 -12.96
CA GLU A 328 16.99 -42.98 -12.58
C GLU A 328 16.69 -41.88 -11.53
N MET A 329 17.62 -41.59 -10.61
CA MET A 329 17.50 -40.46 -9.65
C MET A 329 18.04 -39.12 -10.19
N GLN A 330 18.63 -39.09 -11.38
CA GLN A 330 19.38 -37.95 -11.93
C GLN A 330 18.79 -37.38 -13.24
N GLU A 331 17.85 -38.09 -13.89
CA GLU A 331 16.99 -37.53 -14.94
C GLU A 331 16.17 -36.32 -14.43
N GLU A 332 15.81 -36.33 -13.14
CA GLU A 332 15.12 -35.22 -12.48
C GLU A 332 15.92 -33.92 -12.55
N MET A 333 17.26 -33.98 -12.50
CA MET A 333 18.12 -32.80 -12.53
C MET A 333 18.15 -32.14 -13.91
N LEU A 334 18.23 -32.93 -14.98
CA LEU A 334 18.15 -32.40 -16.35
C LEU A 334 16.76 -31.83 -16.63
N GLU A 335 15.71 -32.49 -16.17
CA GLU A 335 14.35 -31.96 -16.27
C GLU A 335 14.17 -30.68 -15.45
N ASN A 336 14.82 -30.57 -14.29
CA ASN A 336 14.83 -29.35 -13.50
C ASN A 336 15.55 -28.22 -14.23
N VAL A 337 16.68 -28.48 -14.88
CA VAL A 337 17.38 -27.51 -15.74
C VAL A 337 16.49 -27.06 -16.92
N LYS A 338 15.79 -27.99 -17.59
CA LYS A 338 14.86 -27.65 -18.68
C LYS A 338 13.72 -26.76 -18.18
N LYS A 339 13.04 -27.16 -17.10
CA LYS A 339 11.96 -26.38 -16.47
C LYS A 339 12.43 -25.00 -16.04
N SER A 340 13.66 -24.91 -15.55
CA SER A 340 14.31 -23.66 -15.14
C SER A 340 14.48 -22.68 -16.29
N ILE A 341 14.98 -23.17 -17.43
CA ILE A 341 15.12 -22.33 -18.63
C ILE A 341 13.75 -21.98 -19.23
N MET A 342 12.76 -22.87 -19.14
CA MET A 342 11.39 -22.56 -19.55
C MET A 342 10.81 -21.37 -18.77
N ILE A 343 11.09 -21.26 -17.47
CA ILE A 343 10.65 -20.11 -16.66
C ILE A 343 11.28 -18.82 -17.14
N VAL A 344 12.57 -18.85 -17.50
CA VAL A 344 13.24 -17.68 -18.09
C VAL A 344 12.56 -17.29 -19.40
N ILE A 345 12.31 -18.25 -20.28
CA ILE A 345 11.61 -18.03 -21.57
C ILE A 345 10.22 -17.41 -21.36
N ASP A 346 9.47 -17.87 -20.35
CA ASP A 346 8.12 -17.39 -20.05
C ASP A 346 8.09 -15.99 -19.40
N LYS A 347 9.17 -15.60 -18.72
CA LYS A 347 9.27 -14.30 -18.02
C LYS A 347 9.88 -13.18 -18.87
N LEU A 348 10.54 -13.51 -19.97
CA LEU A 348 11.07 -12.52 -20.92
C LEU A 348 9.93 -11.88 -21.73
N SER A 349 9.98 -10.56 -21.89
CA SER A 349 9.02 -9.79 -22.67
C SER A 349 9.23 -10.00 -24.18
N PRO A 350 8.24 -9.64 -25.03
CA PRO A 350 8.40 -9.71 -26.49
C PRO A 350 9.58 -8.91 -27.04
N HIS A 351 10.05 -7.89 -26.31
CA HIS A 351 11.17 -7.03 -26.68
C HIS A 351 12.52 -7.57 -26.21
N ASP A 352 12.54 -8.60 -25.37
CA ASP A 352 13.77 -9.21 -24.86
C ASP A 352 14.27 -10.32 -25.79
N ARG A 353 15.59 -10.54 -25.80
CA ARG A 353 16.23 -11.57 -26.61
C ARG A 353 16.95 -12.61 -25.76
N LEU A 354 16.88 -13.87 -26.18
CA LEU A 354 17.55 -14.99 -25.52
C LEU A 354 18.48 -15.73 -26.49
N SER A 355 19.69 -16.04 -26.05
CA SER A 355 20.58 -17.04 -26.66
C SER A 355 20.93 -18.11 -25.62
N ILE A 356 21.13 -19.35 -26.07
CA ILE A 356 21.41 -20.48 -25.19
C ILE A 356 22.72 -21.13 -25.64
N VAL A 357 23.69 -21.14 -24.73
CA VAL A 357 25.04 -21.69 -24.93
C VAL A 357 25.20 -22.88 -24.00
N LEU A 358 25.65 -24.01 -24.55
CA LEU A 358 25.73 -25.29 -23.86
C LEU A 358 27.17 -25.79 -23.89
N PHE A 359 27.64 -26.41 -22.81
CA PHE A 359 28.98 -26.98 -22.77
C PHE A 359 28.98 -28.42 -22.26
N GLN A 360 30.06 -29.15 -22.57
CA GLN A 360 30.15 -30.63 -22.53
C GLN A 360 29.23 -31.38 -23.52
N ILE A 361 28.80 -30.71 -24.59
CA ILE A 361 28.08 -31.30 -25.74
C ILE A 361 28.70 -30.88 -27.09
N HIS A 362 28.25 -31.50 -28.19
CA HIS A 362 28.80 -31.28 -29.54
C HIS A 362 28.54 -29.87 -30.11
N ASN A 363 27.41 -29.23 -29.76
CA ASN A 363 27.06 -27.89 -30.24
C ASN A 363 27.15 -26.87 -29.09
N LEU A 364 28.10 -25.94 -29.18
CA LEU A 364 28.33 -24.92 -28.15
C LEU A 364 27.19 -23.88 -28.09
N ARG A 365 26.60 -23.50 -29.23
CA ARG A 365 25.48 -22.55 -29.31
C ARG A 365 24.22 -23.29 -29.77
N LEU A 366 23.20 -23.37 -28.92
CA LEU A 366 21.92 -24.03 -29.22
C LEU A 366 21.03 -23.13 -30.09
N MET A 367 21.04 -21.82 -29.82
CA MET A 367 20.30 -20.84 -30.60
C MET A 367 21.00 -19.48 -30.64
N GLU A 368 20.84 -18.81 -31.78
CA GLU A 368 21.21 -17.40 -31.93
C GLU A 368 20.35 -16.51 -31.03
N LEU A 369 20.83 -15.28 -30.80
CA LEU A 369 20.11 -14.29 -30.02
C LEU A 369 18.77 -13.95 -30.71
N THR A 370 17.67 -14.41 -30.13
CA THR A 370 16.34 -14.39 -30.77
C THR A 370 15.34 -13.64 -29.89
N TYR A 371 14.45 -12.83 -30.47
CA TYR A 371 13.37 -12.16 -29.75
C TYR A 371 12.36 -13.16 -29.17
N MET A 372 11.93 -12.94 -27.93
CA MET A 372 10.94 -13.77 -27.23
C MET A 372 9.50 -13.29 -27.52
N SER A 373 9.19 -13.03 -28.80
CA SER A 373 7.85 -12.66 -29.28
C SER A 373 7.05 -13.90 -29.71
N ASP A 374 5.71 -13.79 -29.63
CA ASP A 374 4.75 -14.79 -30.13
C ASP A 374 4.09 -14.36 -31.46
N ASP A 375 4.42 -13.17 -31.99
CA ASP A 375 3.75 -12.56 -33.16
C ASP A 375 4.33 -13.02 -34.52
N ASP A 376 3.62 -12.66 -35.62
CA ASP A 376 3.77 -13.07 -37.04
C ASP A 376 5.19 -12.99 -37.68
N HIS A 377 6.20 -12.49 -36.97
CA HIS A 377 7.59 -12.37 -37.45
C HIS A 377 8.60 -13.27 -36.72
N GLY A 378 8.14 -14.18 -35.86
CA GLY A 378 8.95 -15.30 -35.42
C GLY A 378 8.48 -15.91 -34.13
N HIS A 379 8.15 -17.20 -34.16
CA HIS A 379 7.87 -18.05 -33.01
C HIS A 379 9.12 -18.27 -32.13
N GLY A 380 9.79 -17.21 -31.69
CA GLY A 380 11.07 -17.27 -30.98
C GLY A 380 10.95 -17.96 -29.63
N ARG A 381 9.84 -17.72 -28.92
CA ARG A 381 9.51 -18.39 -27.67
C ARG A 381 9.30 -19.90 -27.86
N ASP A 382 8.53 -20.29 -28.88
CA ASP A 382 8.28 -21.70 -29.18
C ASP A 382 9.52 -22.40 -29.75
N ALA A 383 10.34 -21.71 -30.54
CA ALA A 383 11.62 -22.23 -31.01
C ALA A 383 12.60 -22.50 -29.84
N ALA A 384 12.64 -21.61 -28.85
CA ALA A 384 13.41 -21.80 -27.63
C ALA A 384 12.90 -23.02 -26.82
N ARG A 385 11.57 -23.10 -26.60
CA ARG A 385 10.92 -24.23 -25.91
C ARG A 385 11.21 -25.56 -26.61
N PHE A 386 11.06 -25.58 -27.93
CA PHE A 386 11.34 -26.76 -28.74
C PHE A 386 12.80 -27.20 -28.57
N LYS A 387 13.76 -26.29 -28.75
CA LYS A 387 15.19 -26.61 -28.60
C LYS A 387 15.55 -27.12 -27.19
N ILE A 388 14.97 -26.53 -26.15
CA ILE A 388 15.18 -26.99 -24.76
C ILE A 388 14.56 -28.37 -24.51
N SER A 389 13.37 -28.65 -25.07
CA SER A 389 12.73 -29.97 -24.93
C SER A 389 13.57 -31.11 -25.51
N GLN A 390 14.38 -30.82 -26.54
CA GLN A 390 15.24 -31.79 -27.22
C GLN A 390 16.58 -32.06 -26.50
N LEU A 391 16.89 -31.36 -25.40
CA LEU A 391 18.12 -31.58 -24.65
C LEU A 391 18.16 -32.97 -24.04
N ARG A 392 19.27 -33.68 -24.27
CA ARG A 392 19.57 -35.00 -23.73
C ARG A 392 20.96 -34.99 -23.09
N ALA A 393 21.14 -35.75 -22.02
CA ALA A 393 22.46 -35.95 -21.42
C ALA A 393 23.42 -36.60 -22.43
N SER A 394 24.68 -36.15 -22.47
CA SER A 394 25.63 -36.59 -23.50
C SER A 394 26.16 -38.00 -23.25
N SER A 395 26.19 -38.85 -24.28
CA SER A 395 26.70 -40.23 -24.25
C SER A 395 28.16 -40.38 -24.75
N GLY A 396 28.78 -39.29 -25.22
CA GLY A 396 30.02 -39.32 -25.99
C GLY A 396 31.28 -39.22 -25.13
N LYS A 397 32.31 -40.03 -25.46
CA LYS A 397 33.61 -40.17 -24.77
C LYS A 397 34.59 -38.98 -24.97
N TYR A 398 34.19 -37.93 -25.71
CA TYR A 398 35.05 -36.78 -26.06
C TYR A 398 34.49 -35.48 -25.46
N MET A 399 35.26 -34.79 -24.61
CA MET A 399 34.90 -33.48 -24.07
C MET A 399 35.29 -32.40 -25.08
N CYS A 400 34.31 -31.65 -25.58
CA CYS A 400 34.56 -30.72 -26.70
C CYS A 400 34.70 -29.25 -26.27
N HIS A 401 34.07 -28.81 -25.17
CA HIS A 401 34.10 -27.40 -24.74
C HIS A 401 34.08 -27.27 -23.20
N SER A 402 34.97 -26.44 -22.63
CA SER A 402 35.06 -26.10 -21.19
C SER A 402 34.06 -25.02 -20.79
N ALA A 403 33.86 -24.81 -19.47
CA ALA A 403 33.03 -23.72 -18.98
C ALA A 403 33.59 -22.34 -19.38
N SER A 404 34.92 -22.19 -19.43
CA SER A 404 35.59 -20.98 -19.92
C SER A 404 35.30 -20.70 -21.40
N ALA A 405 35.33 -21.72 -22.26
CA ALA A 405 34.98 -21.57 -23.68
C ALA A 405 33.51 -21.15 -23.87
N ALA A 406 32.61 -21.66 -23.03
CA ALA A 406 31.19 -21.32 -23.06
C ALA A 406 30.93 -19.87 -22.65
N LEU A 407 31.61 -19.38 -21.61
CA LEU A 407 31.53 -17.97 -21.19
C LEU A 407 32.12 -17.03 -22.26
N GLN A 408 33.22 -17.41 -22.90
CA GLN A 408 33.80 -16.64 -24.02
C GLN A 408 32.86 -16.57 -25.22
N GLU A 409 32.20 -17.69 -25.54
CA GLU A 409 31.20 -17.72 -26.61
C GLU A 409 29.97 -16.87 -26.27
N GLY A 410 29.50 -16.89 -25.01
CA GLY A 410 28.41 -16.03 -24.57
C GLY A 410 28.78 -14.54 -24.64
N ALA A 411 29.99 -14.17 -24.25
CA ALA A 411 30.49 -12.81 -24.43
C ALA A 411 30.57 -12.43 -25.92
N ARG A 412 30.95 -13.37 -26.80
CA ARG A 412 30.94 -13.16 -28.25
C ARG A 412 29.52 -12.88 -28.77
N VAL A 413 28.50 -13.66 -28.36
CA VAL A 413 27.09 -13.38 -28.70
C VAL A 413 26.71 -11.94 -28.37
N LEU A 414 27.08 -11.46 -27.18
CA LEU A 414 26.73 -10.11 -26.72
C LEU A 414 27.53 -9.00 -27.41
N ARG A 415 28.76 -9.27 -27.88
CA ARG A 415 29.54 -8.31 -28.69
C ARG A 415 29.01 -8.17 -30.11
N ASP A 416 28.47 -9.25 -30.67
CA ASP A 416 27.99 -9.29 -32.06
C ASP A 416 26.66 -8.53 -32.26
N ARG A 417 26.10 -7.88 -31.23
CA ARG A 417 24.84 -7.11 -31.25
C ARG A 417 24.90 -5.77 -32.00
N GLY A 418 26.09 -5.28 -32.34
CA GLY A 418 26.28 -3.97 -32.99
C GLY A 418 26.31 -2.79 -32.00
N ALA A 419 26.97 -1.69 -32.39
CA ALA A 419 27.30 -0.59 -31.49
C ALA A 419 26.07 0.18 -30.95
N GLU A 420 25.03 0.39 -31.77
CA GLU A 420 23.81 1.10 -31.36
C GLU A 420 22.94 0.28 -30.39
N GLU A 421 22.81 -1.04 -30.60
CA GLU A 421 22.06 -1.90 -29.68
C GLU A 421 22.82 -2.11 -28.36
N SER A 422 24.15 -2.03 -28.38
CA SER A 422 24.98 -2.21 -27.19
C SER A 422 24.84 -1.09 -26.15
N THR A 423 24.36 0.09 -26.56
CA THR A 423 24.14 1.24 -25.67
C THR A 423 22.69 1.36 -25.18
N SER A 424 21.70 0.90 -25.98
CA SER A 424 20.28 0.98 -25.62
C SER A 424 19.71 -0.28 -24.97
N ARG A 425 20.41 -1.42 -25.07
CA ARG A 425 19.98 -2.73 -24.52
C ARG A 425 20.97 -3.31 -23.52
N LEU A 426 20.46 -3.77 -22.38
CA LEU A 426 21.28 -4.43 -21.38
C LEU A 426 21.70 -5.83 -21.85
N GLY A 427 23.00 -6.13 -21.84
CA GLY A 427 23.51 -7.48 -22.08
C GLY A 427 24.00 -8.14 -20.79
N CYS A 428 23.53 -9.36 -20.51
CA CYS A 428 24.02 -10.13 -19.37
C CYS A 428 24.04 -11.64 -19.66
N MET A 429 24.77 -12.37 -18.83
CA MET A 429 24.88 -13.82 -18.91
C MET A 429 24.38 -14.47 -17.63
N MET A 430 23.75 -15.64 -17.80
CA MET A 430 23.35 -16.52 -16.70
C MET A 430 24.10 -17.84 -16.84
N LEU A 431 24.88 -18.23 -15.82
CA LEU A 431 25.56 -19.53 -15.79
C LEU A 431 24.84 -20.49 -14.84
N LEU A 432 24.31 -21.58 -15.37
CA LEU A 432 23.66 -22.64 -14.59
C LEU A 432 24.51 -23.91 -14.61
N SER A 433 25.01 -24.34 -13.45
CA SER A 433 25.94 -25.48 -13.42
C SER A 433 25.99 -26.23 -12.08
N ASP A 434 26.13 -27.55 -12.18
CA ASP A 434 26.39 -28.51 -11.09
C ASP A 434 27.87 -28.97 -11.01
N GLY A 435 28.73 -28.51 -11.93
CA GLY A 435 30.11 -28.97 -12.08
C GLY A 435 31.16 -28.25 -11.22
N LYS A 436 32.41 -28.75 -11.25
CA LYS A 436 33.52 -28.23 -10.43
C LYS A 436 34.40 -27.16 -11.09
N HIS A 437 34.52 -27.18 -12.42
CA HIS A 437 35.21 -26.21 -13.29
C HIS A 437 36.47 -25.51 -12.74
N PRO A 438 37.48 -26.26 -12.23
CA PRO A 438 38.68 -25.64 -11.64
C PRO A 438 39.54 -24.86 -12.65
N GLU A 439 39.41 -25.13 -13.96
CA GLU A 439 40.11 -24.43 -15.04
C GLU A 439 39.80 -22.92 -15.08
N ILE A 440 38.67 -22.51 -14.50
CA ILE A 440 38.24 -21.11 -14.45
C ILE A 440 39.22 -20.24 -13.66
N PHE A 441 39.87 -20.77 -12.63
CA PHE A 441 40.88 -20.00 -11.88
C PHE A 441 42.15 -19.69 -12.68
N GLN A 442 42.35 -20.35 -13.81
CA GLN A 442 43.53 -20.19 -14.68
C GLN A 442 43.20 -19.44 -15.97
N THR A 443 41.94 -19.03 -16.17
CA THR A 443 41.49 -18.36 -17.39
C THR A 443 40.99 -16.95 -17.07
N GLU A 444 41.37 -15.98 -17.91
CA GLU A 444 40.82 -14.63 -17.83
C GLU A 444 39.39 -14.63 -18.38
N ILE A 445 38.41 -14.39 -17.50
CA ILE A 445 37.02 -14.17 -17.88
C ILE A 445 36.85 -12.67 -18.13
N SER A 446 36.28 -12.31 -19.28
CA SER A 446 35.99 -10.91 -19.60
C SER A 446 34.99 -10.33 -18.60
N PRO A 447 35.31 -9.21 -17.92
CA PRO A 447 34.38 -8.50 -17.03
C PRO A 447 33.37 -7.63 -17.80
N GLU A 448 33.40 -7.66 -19.13
CA GLU A 448 32.58 -6.81 -20.01
C GLU A 448 31.06 -6.98 -19.83
N PHE A 449 30.59 -8.17 -19.48
CA PHE A 449 29.17 -8.45 -19.24
C PHE A 449 28.97 -9.16 -17.89
N GLN A 450 27.93 -8.76 -17.17
CA GLN A 450 27.59 -9.36 -15.87
C GLN A 450 27.23 -10.83 -16.00
N VAL A 451 27.89 -11.71 -15.23
CA VAL A 451 27.57 -13.14 -15.17
C VAL A 451 26.94 -13.49 -13.83
N HIS A 452 25.65 -13.78 -13.84
CA HIS A 452 24.95 -14.31 -12.68
C HIS A 452 25.07 -15.83 -12.64
N THR A 453 25.60 -16.39 -11.55
CA THR A 453 25.91 -17.82 -11.44
C THR A 453 24.95 -18.53 -10.50
N PHE A 454 24.48 -19.70 -10.94
CA PHE A 454 23.52 -20.55 -10.23
C PHE A 454 24.15 -21.94 -10.03
N GLY A 455 24.58 -22.19 -8.78
CA GLY A 455 25.16 -23.47 -8.38
C GLY A 455 24.07 -24.46 -8.04
N LEU A 456 23.95 -25.54 -8.82
CA LEU A 456 22.92 -26.56 -8.65
C LEU A 456 23.38 -27.70 -7.73
N GLY A 457 22.66 -27.91 -6.62
CA GLY A 457 22.88 -29.00 -5.67
C GLY A 457 24.23 -28.96 -4.95
N ALA A 458 24.53 -29.90 -4.06
CA ALA A 458 25.77 -29.88 -3.27
C ALA A 458 27.06 -30.17 -4.08
N ASN A 459 26.93 -30.63 -5.33
CA ASN A 459 28.05 -31.15 -6.12
C ASN A 459 28.84 -30.08 -6.89
N HIS A 460 28.31 -28.88 -7.08
CA HIS A 460 29.05 -27.81 -7.78
C HIS A 460 30.22 -27.28 -6.95
N ASN A 461 31.09 -26.48 -7.56
CA ASN A 461 32.16 -25.78 -6.85
C ASN A 461 31.73 -24.33 -6.54
N PRO A 462 31.28 -24.03 -5.32
CA PRO A 462 30.74 -22.72 -4.98
C PRO A 462 31.82 -21.63 -5.01
N LYS A 463 33.11 -21.99 -4.82
CA LYS A 463 34.23 -21.04 -4.93
C LYS A 463 34.41 -20.56 -6.37
N VAL A 464 34.31 -21.47 -7.35
CA VAL A 464 34.42 -21.12 -8.77
C VAL A 464 33.23 -20.25 -9.19
N MET A 465 32.01 -20.64 -8.84
CA MET A 465 30.81 -19.86 -9.20
C MET A 465 30.86 -18.44 -8.64
N LYS A 466 31.17 -18.31 -7.35
CA LYS A 466 31.36 -17.01 -6.72
C LYS A 466 32.49 -16.21 -7.36
N HIS A 467 33.60 -16.85 -7.74
CA HIS A 467 34.72 -16.18 -8.40
C HIS A 467 34.31 -15.57 -9.76
N ILE A 468 33.55 -16.31 -10.58
CA ILE A 468 33.01 -15.80 -11.84
C ILE A 468 32.09 -14.60 -11.59
N ALA A 469 31.16 -14.73 -10.63
CA ALA A 469 30.23 -13.67 -10.27
C ALA A 469 30.97 -12.41 -9.79
N ASP A 470 31.93 -12.56 -8.87
CA ASP A 470 32.72 -11.44 -8.33
C ASP A 470 33.55 -10.74 -9.42
N MET A 471 34.18 -11.49 -10.34
CA MET A 471 34.99 -10.90 -11.42
C MET A 471 34.17 -10.15 -12.47
N THR A 472 32.89 -10.47 -12.62
CA THR A 472 32.02 -9.92 -13.67
C THR A 472 30.96 -8.99 -13.11
N CYS A 473 31.04 -8.61 -11.83
CA CYS A 473 30.01 -7.82 -11.15
C CYS A 473 28.61 -8.47 -11.13
N GLY A 474 28.53 -9.79 -11.17
CA GLY A 474 27.30 -10.58 -11.07
C GLY A 474 27.07 -11.16 -9.67
N THR A 475 25.98 -11.91 -9.50
CA THR A 475 25.64 -12.56 -8.22
C THR A 475 25.78 -14.08 -8.27
N TYR A 476 26.14 -14.68 -7.15
CA TYR A 476 26.16 -16.13 -6.97
C TYR A 476 25.00 -16.59 -6.09
N SER A 477 24.17 -17.45 -6.65
CA SER A 477 22.99 -18.05 -6.03
C SER A 477 23.20 -19.55 -5.84
N PHE A 478 23.09 -20.02 -4.60
CA PHE A 478 23.06 -21.44 -4.31
C PHE A 478 21.62 -21.93 -4.40
N VAL A 479 21.40 -22.97 -5.20
CA VAL A 479 20.08 -23.57 -5.37
C VAL A 479 20.14 -25.04 -5.04
N ASP A 480 19.29 -25.46 -4.10
CA ASP A 480 19.15 -26.87 -3.76
C ASP A 480 18.43 -27.64 -4.90
N GLN A 481 18.38 -28.97 -4.82
CA GLN A 481 17.81 -29.82 -5.87
C GLN A 481 16.29 -29.63 -6.08
N ASP A 482 15.60 -28.94 -5.18
CA ASP A 482 14.18 -28.63 -5.29
C ASP A 482 13.91 -27.61 -6.41
N ILE A 483 13.10 -28.02 -7.39
CA ILE A 483 12.71 -27.20 -8.52
C ILE A 483 12.07 -25.88 -8.11
N SER A 484 11.30 -25.83 -7.01
CA SER A 484 10.66 -24.61 -6.51
C SER A 484 11.69 -23.52 -6.19
N ASN A 485 12.78 -23.90 -5.52
CA ASN A 485 13.89 -22.98 -5.20
C ASN A 485 14.60 -22.49 -6.48
N ILE A 486 14.71 -23.33 -7.51
CA ILE A 486 15.27 -22.91 -8.81
C ILE A 486 14.33 -21.95 -9.53
N LYS A 487 13.01 -22.19 -9.47
CA LYS A 487 12.02 -21.27 -10.04
C LYS A 487 12.13 -19.89 -9.41
N ASP A 488 12.17 -19.84 -8.08
CA ASP A 488 12.25 -18.60 -7.32
C ASP A 488 13.56 -17.84 -7.62
N ALA A 489 14.68 -18.56 -7.71
CA ALA A 489 15.98 -17.98 -8.04
C ALA A 489 15.97 -17.28 -9.40
N LEU A 490 15.38 -17.94 -10.39
CA LEU A 490 15.32 -17.44 -11.76
C LEU A 490 14.27 -16.35 -11.93
N ALA A 491 13.15 -16.44 -11.22
CA ALA A 491 12.15 -15.38 -11.18
C ALA A 491 12.76 -14.11 -10.56
N LEU A 492 13.46 -14.21 -9.43
CA LEU A 492 14.16 -13.09 -8.80
C LEU A 492 15.18 -12.46 -9.74
N PHE A 493 15.96 -13.27 -10.46
CA PHE A 493 16.94 -12.82 -11.45
C PHE A 493 16.28 -12.06 -12.61
N ILE A 494 15.27 -12.64 -13.25
CA ILE A 494 14.61 -11.99 -14.40
C ILE A 494 13.86 -10.75 -13.96
N THR A 495 13.15 -10.77 -12.84
CA THR A 495 12.47 -9.59 -12.29
C THR A 495 13.47 -8.47 -11.96
N GLY A 496 14.64 -8.81 -11.43
CA GLY A 496 15.72 -7.85 -11.24
C GLY A 496 16.17 -7.21 -12.56
N LEU A 497 16.50 -8.03 -13.56
CA LEU A 497 16.93 -7.55 -14.89
C LEU A 497 15.87 -6.69 -15.59
N THR A 498 14.60 -7.11 -15.53
CA THR A 498 13.50 -6.39 -16.17
C THR A 498 13.09 -5.12 -15.40
N SER A 499 13.62 -4.88 -14.21
CA SER A 499 13.34 -3.68 -13.41
C SER A 499 14.50 -2.68 -13.34
N ILE A 500 15.62 -2.90 -14.04
CA ILE A 500 16.75 -1.94 -14.08
C ILE A 500 16.29 -0.56 -14.54
N ALA A 501 16.45 0.43 -13.67
CA ALA A 501 16.04 1.81 -13.93
C ALA A 501 17.20 2.72 -14.32
N VAL A 502 18.39 2.45 -13.77
CA VAL A 502 19.59 3.26 -13.98
C VAL A 502 20.77 2.35 -14.33
N ALA A 503 21.47 2.69 -15.40
CA ALA A 503 22.55 1.88 -15.96
C ALA A 503 23.84 2.02 -15.15
N SER A 504 24.16 3.23 -14.66
CA SER A 504 25.30 3.44 -13.76
C SER A 504 25.10 4.65 -12.86
N ILE A 505 25.54 4.58 -11.61
CA ILE A 505 25.58 5.69 -10.63
C ILE A 505 27.02 5.82 -10.16
N THR A 506 27.56 7.04 -10.16
CA THR A 506 28.84 7.38 -9.55
C THR A 506 28.60 8.37 -8.42
N ILE A 507 28.79 7.94 -7.17
CA ILE A 507 28.71 8.78 -5.98
C ILE A 507 30.07 9.43 -5.78
N THR A 508 30.10 10.74 -5.56
CA THR A 508 31.31 11.51 -5.24
C THR A 508 31.27 11.90 -3.77
N LEU A 509 32.35 11.60 -3.05
CA LEU A 509 32.53 11.88 -1.63
C LEU A 509 33.63 12.92 -1.49
N ARG A 510 33.37 14.01 -0.77
CA ARG A 510 34.36 15.08 -0.53
C ARG A 510 34.39 15.46 0.94
N ALA A 511 35.46 15.11 1.65
CA ALA A 511 35.69 15.56 3.01
C ALA A 511 36.08 17.04 3.06
N TYR A 512 35.69 17.73 4.13
CA TYR A 512 36.12 19.09 4.40
C TYR A 512 37.53 19.13 4.98
N LYS A 513 38.17 20.32 4.92
CA LYS A 513 39.51 20.56 5.46
C LYS A 513 39.65 20.02 6.89
N ASP A 514 40.77 19.34 7.17
CA ASP A 514 41.11 18.71 8.46
C ASP A 514 40.26 17.47 8.82
N ILE A 515 39.56 16.89 7.83
CA ILE A 515 38.89 15.59 7.91
C ILE A 515 39.43 14.71 6.78
N ALA A 516 39.68 13.43 7.07
CA ALA A 516 40.15 12.47 6.07
C ALA A 516 39.22 11.26 6.00
N ILE A 517 38.96 10.76 4.80
CA ILE A 517 38.28 9.48 4.58
C ILE A 517 39.30 8.37 4.86
N SER A 518 39.06 7.57 5.90
CA SER A 518 39.96 6.49 6.30
C SER A 518 39.72 5.20 5.51
N SER A 519 38.46 4.84 5.28
CA SER A 519 38.07 3.72 4.43
C SER A 519 36.64 3.88 3.89
N ILE A 520 36.36 3.18 2.80
CA ILE A 520 35.02 3.08 2.19
C ILE A 520 34.63 1.60 2.17
N GLU A 521 33.60 1.24 2.92
CA GLU A 521 33.03 -0.11 2.93
C GLU A 521 31.92 -0.19 1.86
N SER A 522 32.34 -0.38 0.60
CA SER A 522 31.42 -0.47 -0.55
C SER A 522 30.97 -1.90 -0.89
N GLY A 523 31.41 -2.92 -0.13
CA GLY A 523 31.17 -4.32 -0.47
C GLY A 523 31.95 -4.75 -1.72
N ASN A 524 31.27 -5.22 -2.77
CA ASN A 524 31.90 -5.55 -4.06
C ASN A 524 31.77 -4.42 -5.09
N TYR A 525 31.11 -3.31 -4.75
CA TYR A 525 31.01 -2.17 -5.66
C TYR A 525 32.36 -1.47 -5.78
N ILE A 526 32.70 -1.04 -7.00
CA ILE A 526 33.97 -0.36 -7.29
C ILE A 526 33.98 0.95 -6.51
N HIS A 527 35.07 1.21 -5.79
CA HIS A 527 35.31 2.49 -5.16
C HIS A 527 36.75 2.93 -5.42
N SER A 528 36.98 4.24 -5.39
CA SER A 528 38.31 4.82 -5.37
C SER A 528 38.45 5.79 -4.21
N LEU A 529 39.65 5.89 -3.65
CA LEU A 529 40.01 6.87 -2.64
C LEU A 529 41.25 7.60 -3.14
N GLU A 530 41.18 8.92 -3.24
CA GLU A 530 42.31 9.72 -3.70
C GLU A 530 43.47 9.70 -2.68
N SER A 531 44.68 9.94 -3.16
CA SER A 531 45.89 9.88 -2.33
C SER A 531 45.90 10.90 -1.18
N ASP A 532 45.16 12.00 -1.34
CA ASP A 532 44.99 13.02 -0.31
C ASP A 532 44.00 12.61 0.80
N LYS A 533 43.26 11.51 0.60
CA LYS A 533 42.16 11.03 1.46
C LYS A 533 41.05 12.06 1.68
N MET A 534 41.00 13.10 0.86
CA MET A 534 39.97 14.15 0.93
C MET A 534 38.80 13.83 0.04
N SER A 535 38.98 12.99 -0.98
CA SER A 535 37.90 12.61 -1.88
C SER A 535 37.91 11.13 -2.23
N GLY A 536 36.74 10.62 -2.59
CA GLY A 536 36.57 9.25 -3.05
C GLY A 536 35.33 9.11 -3.92
N THR A 537 35.22 7.99 -4.65
CA THR A 537 34.06 7.69 -5.47
C THR A 537 33.55 6.28 -5.23
N ILE A 538 32.25 6.05 -5.45
CA ILE A 538 31.62 4.73 -5.43
C ILE A 538 30.80 4.58 -6.72
N THR A 539 31.06 3.54 -7.49
CA THR A 539 30.36 3.25 -8.76
C THR A 539 29.44 2.04 -8.61
N ILE A 540 28.19 2.19 -9.05
CA ILE A 540 27.12 1.21 -8.96
C ILE A 540 26.52 1.02 -10.35
N ASP A 541 26.66 -0.17 -10.92
CA ASP A 541 26.10 -0.48 -12.22
C ASP A 541 24.77 -1.24 -12.11
N ASN A 542 23.82 -0.94 -13.00
CA ASN A 542 22.56 -1.64 -13.19
C ASN A 542 21.71 -1.75 -11.91
N ILE A 543 21.25 -0.63 -11.38
CA ILE A 543 20.40 -0.61 -10.17
C ILE A 543 18.91 -0.77 -10.52
N TYR A 544 18.22 -1.63 -9.78
CA TYR A 544 16.82 -1.95 -10.06
C TYR A 544 15.87 -0.92 -9.44
N ALA A 545 14.69 -0.73 -10.03
CA ALA A 545 13.69 0.16 -9.47
C ALA A 545 13.23 -0.29 -8.08
N GLY A 546 13.13 0.67 -7.16
CA GLY A 546 12.84 0.38 -5.76
C GLY A 546 14.00 -0.25 -4.99
N GLU A 547 15.20 -0.40 -5.58
CA GLU A 547 16.37 -0.83 -4.80
C GLU A 547 16.94 0.29 -3.95
N GLN A 548 17.52 -0.15 -2.84
CA GLN A 548 18.30 0.66 -1.92
C GLN A 548 19.69 0.04 -1.78
N LYS A 549 20.73 0.87 -1.82
CA LYS A 549 22.13 0.50 -1.56
C LYS A 549 22.67 1.36 -0.43
N GLU A 550 23.44 0.75 0.46
CA GLU A 550 23.95 1.35 1.70
C GLU A 550 25.45 1.14 1.79
N PHE A 551 26.19 2.20 2.11
CA PHE A 551 27.66 2.17 2.18
C PHE A 551 28.12 2.88 3.44
N ILE A 552 29.18 2.36 4.09
CA ILE A 552 29.79 3.04 5.23
C ILE A 552 31.08 3.72 4.78
N VAL A 553 31.16 5.03 5.00
CA VAL A 553 32.36 5.85 4.80
C VAL A 553 32.92 6.17 6.18
N ASN A 554 34.11 5.67 6.49
CA ASN A 554 34.77 5.95 7.76
C ASN A 554 35.59 7.22 7.65
N LEU A 555 35.41 8.13 8.60
CA LEU A 555 36.11 9.41 8.66
C LEU A 555 37.05 9.50 9.86
N ILE A 556 38.19 10.15 9.67
CA ILE A 556 39.04 10.71 10.74
C ILE A 556 38.64 12.17 10.89
N VAL A 557 37.98 12.50 11.99
CA VAL A 557 37.42 13.83 12.24
C VAL A 557 38.27 14.57 13.26
N GLY A 558 38.91 15.65 12.80
CA GLY A 558 39.72 16.55 13.65
C GLY A 558 38.94 17.14 14.83
N SER A 559 39.65 17.57 15.88
CA SER A 559 39.03 18.18 17.06
C SER A 559 38.29 19.47 16.68
N GLY A 560 37.06 19.64 17.15
CA GLY A 560 36.24 20.83 16.89
C GLY A 560 35.56 20.91 15.52
N MET A 561 35.84 20.00 14.59
CA MET A 561 35.22 20.01 13.24
C MET A 561 33.76 19.58 13.28
N LYS A 562 32.87 20.40 12.71
CA LYS A 562 31.41 20.18 12.70
C LYS A 562 30.89 19.70 11.35
N THR A 563 31.34 20.32 10.26
CA THR A 563 30.99 19.88 8.90
C THR A 563 31.99 18.82 8.48
N LEU A 564 31.49 17.65 8.06
CA LEU A 564 32.27 16.43 7.86
C LEU A 564 32.65 16.22 6.39
N MET A 565 31.64 16.10 5.53
CA MET A 565 31.82 15.80 4.12
C MET A 565 30.60 16.21 3.31
N THR A 566 30.78 16.40 2.02
CA THR A 566 29.72 16.52 1.03
C THR A 566 29.60 15.20 0.26
N ILE A 567 28.37 14.74 0.05
CA ILE A 567 28.04 13.57 -0.76
C ILE A 567 27.27 14.08 -1.98
N GLY A 568 27.76 13.80 -3.17
CA GLY A 568 27.07 14.12 -4.43
C GLY A 568 27.26 12.99 -5.43
N GLY A 569 27.13 13.29 -6.72
CA GLY A 569 27.42 12.31 -7.76
C GLY A 569 26.71 12.58 -9.07
N GLN A 570 26.75 11.59 -9.95
CA GLN A 570 26.08 11.58 -11.24
C GLN A 570 25.52 10.19 -11.50
N TYR A 571 24.50 10.11 -12.33
CA TYR A 571 23.93 8.84 -12.76
C TYR A 571 23.50 8.88 -14.21
N LYS A 572 23.57 7.71 -14.86
CA LYS A 572 23.31 7.51 -16.28
C LYS A 572 22.15 6.55 -16.44
N GLY A 573 21.08 7.03 -17.07
CA GLY A 573 20.05 6.19 -17.65
C GLY A 573 20.51 5.62 -19.01
N PHE A 574 19.66 4.84 -19.67
CA PHE A 574 19.98 4.28 -20.99
C PHE A 574 19.88 5.31 -22.13
N LYS A 575 19.22 6.45 -21.88
CA LYS A 575 18.96 7.49 -22.90
C LYS A 575 19.34 8.91 -22.44
N TRP A 576 19.83 9.07 -21.21
CA TRP A 576 20.08 10.39 -20.59
C TRP A 576 21.04 10.28 -19.41
N ASP A 577 21.73 11.37 -19.08
CA ASP A 577 22.66 11.50 -17.96
C ASP A 577 22.16 12.62 -17.03
N ASN A 578 22.26 12.44 -15.71
CA ASN A 578 21.83 13.43 -14.70
C ASN A 578 22.83 13.55 -13.54
N SER A 579 22.81 14.70 -12.86
CA SER A 579 23.59 14.95 -11.64
C SER A 579 22.75 14.72 -10.39
N LEU A 580 23.39 14.27 -9.32
CA LEU A 580 22.76 14.09 -8.01
C LEU A 580 22.95 15.36 -7.18
N ALA A 581 21.95 15.70 -6.38
CA ALA A 581 22.03 16.81 -5.44
C ALA A 581 23.14 16.55 -4.39
N GLU A 582 23.90 17.59 -4.07
CA GLU A 582 24.93 17.53 -3.03
C GLU A 582 24.30 17.63 -1.63
N ILE A 583 24.78 16.79 -0.71
CA ILE A 583 24.31 16.69 0.68
C ILE A 583 25.50 16.89 1.61
N ASP A 584 25.41 17.90 2.47
CA ASP A 584 26.43 18.18 3.48
C ASP A 584 26.14 17.44 4.78
N MET A 585 27.12 16.68 5.24
CA MET A 585 27.08 15.92 6.48
C MET A 585 27.70 16.75 7.60
N SER A 586 27.00 16.90 8.72
CA SER A 586 27.49 17.64 9.87
C SER A 586 27.12 16.99 11.21
N VAL A 587 27.87 17.35 12.26
CA VAL A 587 27.69 16.87 13.63
C VAL A 587 27.84 18.02 14.63
N THR A 588 27.23 17.85 15.79
CA THR A 588 27.42 18.77 16.91
C THR A 588 28.68 18.43 17.72
N ARG A 589 29.27 19.43 18.38
CA ARG A 589 30.48 19.30 19.23
C ARG A 589 30.22 19.77 20.66
N PRO A 590 29.50 18.97 21.49
CA PRO A 590 29.28 19.30 22.88
C PRO A 590 30.55 19.10 23.71
N TRP A 591 30.77 20.00 24.67
CA TRP A 591 31.83 19.89 25.69
C TRP A 591 31.38 19.05 26.91
N LEU A 592 30.07 18.92 27.11
CA LEU A 592 29.43 18.15 28.19
C LEU A 592 28.07 17.63 27.68
N THR A 593 27.85 16.32 27.68
CA THR A 593 26.56 15.71 27.27
C THR A 593 25.75 15.29 28.49
N ARG A 594 24.54 15.85 28.66
CA ARG A 594 23.58 15.44 29.72
C ARG A 594 22.57 14.38 29.26
N SER A 595 22.42 14.23 27.94
CA SER A 595 21.60 13.19 27.32
C SER A 595 22.51 12.11 26.72
N GLN A 596 22.24 10.84 27.06
CA GLN A 596 22.91 9.69 26.45
C GLN A 596 22.50 9.52 24.96
N ASP A 597 21.37 10.11 24.56
CA ASP A 597 20.78 9.94 23.22
C ASP A 597 21.57 10.64 22.10
N ASP A 598 22.27 11.74 22.38
CA ASP A 598 23.03 12.49 21.36
C ASP A 598 24.29 11.73 20.90
N LEU A 599 24.80 10.86 21.77
CA LEU A 599 25.94 9.98 21.52
C LEU A 599 25.52 8.56 21.10
N ALA A 600 24.22 8.26 21.12
CA ALA A 600 23.70 6.96 20.70
C ALA A 600 23.95 6.74 19.20
N ILE A 601 24.21 5.49 18.84
CA ILE A 601 24.44 5.11 17.44
C ILE A 601 23.09 5.14 16.70
N HIS A 602 23.04 5.82 15.55
CA HIS A 602 21.87 5.85 14.70
C HIS A 602 21.47 4.42 14.30
N PRO A 603 20.20 3.99 14.44
CA PRO A 603 19.78 2.61 14.22
C PRO A 603 20.16 2.04 12.86
N ASP A 604 20.02 2.83 11.79
CA ASP A 604 20.39 2.42 10.43
C ASP A 604 21.92 2.23 10.27
N VAL A 605 22.72 3.10 10.91
CA VAL A 605 24.18 2.98 10.90
C VAL A 605 24.61 1.76 11.71
N ALA A 606 23.96 1.52 12.85
CA ALA A 606 24.19 0.34 13.68
C ALA A 606 23.88 -0.97 12.93
N ALA A 607 22.74 -1.02 12.24
CA ALA A 607 22.32 -2.18 11.45
C ALA A 607 23.35 -2.51 10.36
N GLU A 608 23.81 -1.49 9.63
CA GLU A 608 24.77 -1.67 8.55
C GLU A 608 26.17 -2.06 9.05
N LEU A 609 26.62 -1.46 10.16
CA LEU A 609 27.88 -1.84 10.80
C LEU A 609 27.86 -3.29 11.30
N VAL A 610 26.76 -3.75 11.89
CA VAL A 610 26.58 -5.14 12.31
C VAL A 610 26.61 -6.10 11.12
N ARG A 611 25.95 -5.74 10.02
CA ARG A 611 25.95 -6.50 8.76
C ARG A 611 27.36 -6.62 8.18
N ILE A 612 28.09 -5.51 8.06
CA ILE A 612 29.47 -5.47 7.55
C ILE A 612 30.41 -6.27 8.46
N ARG A 613 30.32 -6.12 9.78
CA ARG A 613 31.15 -6.88 10.73
C ARG A 613 30.90 -8.39 10.63
N LEU A 614 29.64 -8.81 10.52
CA LEU A 614 29.30 -10.22 10.33
C LEU A 614 29.85 -10.72 8.99
N GLN A 615 29.68 -9.95 7.92
CA GLN A 615 30.18 -10.28 6.59
C GLN A 615 31.71 -10.44 6.58
N ASN A 616 32.44 -9.49 7.17
CA ASN A 616 33.89 -9.52 7.24
C ASN A 616 34.37 -10.69 8.12
N GLY A 617 33.77 -10.90 9.29
CA GLY A 617 34.14 -12.03 10.14
C GLY A 617 33.88 -13.39 9.47
N VAL A 618 32.76 -13.56 8.77
CA VAL A 618 32.47 -14.79 8.00
C VAL A 618 33.48 -14.99 6.87
N ARG A 619 33.83 -13.93 6.12
CA ARG A 619 34.87 -13.99 5.08
C ARG A 619 36.21 -14.42 5.66
N ASP A 620 36.66 -13.78 6.75
CA ASP A 620 37.97 -14.04 7.35
C ASP A 620 38.05 -15.48 7.88
N MET A 621 36.95 -16.02 8.44
CA MET A 621 36.85 -17.42 8.84
C MET A 621 36.96 -18.39 7.66
N LEU A 622 36.41 -18.05 6.49
CA LEU A 622 36.51 -18.85 5.27
C LEU A 622 37.91 -18.81 4.66
N GLU A 623 38.55 -17.64 4.62
CA GLU A 623 39.91 -17.46 4.09
C GLU A 623 40.95 -18.17 4.95
N THR A 624 40.80 -18.09 6.27
CA THR A 624 41.69 -18.79 7.22
C THR A 624 41.37 -20.27 7.41
N GLN A 625 40.32 -20.79 6.76
CA GLN A 625 39.81 -22.16 6.90
C GLN A 625 39.46 -22.54 8.36
N LYS A 626 39.06 -21.58 9.18
CA LYS A 626 38.72 -21.75 10.62
C LYS A 626 37.21 -21.68 10.90
N MET A 627 36.38 -21.74 9.85
CA MET A 627 34.93 -21.69 10.02
C MET A 627 34.42 -22.95 10.75
N THR A 628 34.02 -22.76 12.01
CA THR A 628 33.41 -23.79 12.86
C THR A 628 32.08 -23.26 13.40
N THR A 629 31.13 -24.15 13.72
CA THR A 629 29.84 -23.76 14.32
C THR A 629 30.04 -22.95 15.59
N GLN A 630 31.00 -23.35 16.44
CA GLN A 630 31.35 -22.63 17.66
C GLN A 630 31.97 -21.26 17.37
N GLY A 631 32.90 -21.17 16.42
CA GLY A 631 33.53 -19.91 16.04
C GLY A 631 32.53 -18.92 15.44
N LEU A 632 31.60 -19.39 14.61
CA LEU A 632 30.56 -18.55 14.00
C LEU A 632 29.58 -18.04 15.06
N GLN A 633 29.18 -18.89 16.01
CA GLN A 633 28.32 -18.48 17.11
C GLN A 633 29.03 -17.50 18.06
N GLN A 634 30.33 -17.70 18.32
CA GLN A 634 31.14 -16.76 19.10
C GLN A 634 31.25 -15.40 18.42
N LEU A 635 31.53 -15.37 17.11
CA LEU A 635 31.53 -14.14 16.31
C LEU A 635 30.17 -13.45 16.37
N TRP A 636 29.07 -14.18 16.15
CA TRP A 636 27.73 -13.61 16.19
C TRP A 636 27.36 -13.06 17.57
N ASN A 637 27.68 -13.80 18.64
CA ASN A 637 27.46 -13.34 20.01
C ASN A 637 28.29 -12.08 20.32
N MET A 638 29.54 -12.02 19.87
CA MET A 638 30.40 -10.84 20.04
C MET A 638 29.80 -9.60 19.35
N ILE A 639 29.31 -9.76 18.11
CA ILE A 639 28.68 -8.68 17.34
C ILE A 639 27.36 -8.25 17.99
N LYS A 640 26.49 -9.21 18.35
CA LYS A 640 25.17 -8.94 18.95
C LYS A 640 25.26 -8.14 20.24
N HIS A 641 26.31 -8.35 21.04
CA HIS A 641 26.51 -7.65 22.31
C HIS A 641 27.44 -6.43 22.19
N SER A 642 27.92 -6.09 20.98
CA SER A 642 28.70 -4.86 20.75
C SER A 642 27.81 -3.61 20.90
N ASP A 643 28.43 -2.44 20.98
CA ASP A 643 27.71 -1.17 21.08
C ASP A 643 26.78 -0.95 19.87
N GLU A 644 27.26 -1.32 18.68
CA GLU A 644 26.48 -1.36 17.44
C GLU A 644 25.35 -2.37 17.54
N GLY A 645 25.62 -3.60 18.01
CA GLY A 645 24.62 -4.64 18.21
C GLY A 645 23.43 -4.20 19.07
N ARG A 646 23.67 -3.41 20.12
CA ARG A 646 22.61 -2.87 20.99
C ARG A 646 21.79 -1.74 20.35
N GLY A 647 22.31 -1.10 19.30
CA GLY A 647 21.62 -0.04 18.56
C GLY A 647 20.77 -0.54 17.39
N VAL A 648 20.83 -1.83 17.06
CA VAL A 648 20.10 -2.41 15.91
C VAL A 648 18.63 -2.72 16.29
N PRO A 649 17.66 -2.44 15.40
CA PRO A 649 16.28 -2.91 15.57
C PRO A 649 16.17 -4.42 15.75
N GLU A 650 15.28 -4.88 16.63
CA GLU A 650 15.14 -6.31 16.98
C GLU A 650 14.80 -7.19 15.76
N GLU A 651 14.01 -6.68 14.81
CA GLU A 651 13.67 -7.37 13.57
C GLU A 651 14.92 -7.71 12.74
N THR A 652 15.82 -6.73 12.55
CA THR A 652 17.07 -6.91 11.80
C THR A 652 18.01 -7.89 12.50
N LEU A 653 18.14 -7.80 13.83
CA LEU A 653 18.94 -8.75 14.62
C LEU A 653 18.39 -10.17 14.56
N SER A 654 17.07 -10.33 14.60
CA SER A 654 16.41 -11.63 14.48
C SER A 654 16.65 -12.23 13.10
N GLY A 655 16.52 -11.43 12.03
CA GLY A 655 16.80 -11.85 10.66
C GLY A 655 18.24 -12.34 10.49
N LEU A 656 19.24 -11.55 10.91
CA LEU A 656 20.65 -11.96 10.86
C LEU A 656 20.93 -13.19 11.73
N SER A 657 20.26 -13.33 12.89
CA SER A 657 20.38 -14.52 13.74
C SER A 657 19.88 -15.78 13.03
N MET A 658 18.77 -15.68 12.28
CA MET A 658 18.26 -16.79 11.47
C MET A 658 19.21 -17.15 10.32
N GLU A 659 19.84 -16.15 9.70
CA GLU A 659 20.82 -16.38 8.63
C GLU A 659 22.07 -17.09 9.16
N VAL A 660 22.57 -16.70 10.33
CA VAL A 660 23.67 -17.39 11.04
C VAL A 660 23.28 -18.82 11.43
N ALA A 661 22.06 -19.03 11.93
CA ALA A 661 21.57 -20.36 12.28
C ALA A 661 21.51 -21.30 11.06
N LYS A 662 21.18 -20.78 9.87
CA LYS A 662 21.20 -21.57 8.62
C LYS A 662 22.61 -21.93 8.18
N MET A 663 23.57 -21.00 8.27
CA MET A 663 24.99 -21.32 8.02
C MET A 663 25.47 -22.47 8.90
N ASN A 664 24.93 -22.59 10.12
CA ASN A 664 25.26 -23.66 11.07
C ASN A 664 24.56 -25.02 10.80
N ARG A 665 23.38 -25.04 10.15
CA ARG A 665 22.58 -26.27 9.99
C ARG A 665 23.03 -27.16 8.82
N ASP A 666 23.53 -26.58 7.74
CA ASP A 666 23.86 -27.35 6.54
C ASP A 666 25.22 -28.03 6.69
N ILE A 667 25.23 -29.38 6.67
CA ILE A 667 26.43 -30.25 6.86
C ILE A 667 27.53 -29.99 5.79
N SER A 668 27.24 -29.18 4.77
CA SER A 668 28.18 -28.69 3.76
C SER A 668 28.13 -27.16 3.55
N GLY A 669 27.73 -26.36 4.54
CA GLY A 669 27.25 -24.94 4.47
C GLY A 669 28.04 -23.90 3.66
N MET A 670 29.15 -24.27 3.02
CA MET A 670 29.95 -23.44 2.12
C MET A 670 29.16 -22.85 0.92
N PRO A 671 28.29 -23.57 0.18
CA PRO A 671 27.48 -22.97 -0.88
C PRO A 671 26.51 -21.91 -0.36
N TYR A 672 25.81 -22.20 0.75
CA TYR A 672 24.92 -21.27 1.43
C TYR A 672 25.68 -20.01 1.86
N THR A 673 26.79 -20.17 2.59
CA THR A 673 27.58 -19.06 3.11
C THR A 673 28.19 -18.21 1.99
N LEU A 674 28.68 -18.82 0.91
CA LEU A 674 29.23 -18.07 -0.22
C LEU A 674 28.15 -17.33 -1.01
N SER A 675 26.95 -17.89 -1.12
CA SER A 675 25.80 -17.18 -1.72
C SER A 675 25.30 -16.07 -0.80
N TRP A 676 25.26 -16.30 0.51
CA TRP A 676 24.99 -15.28 1.51
C TRP A 676 26.00 -14.12 1.44
N LEU A 677 27.30 -14.41 1.30
CA LEU A 677 28.32 -13.39 1.12
C LEU A 677 28.09 -12.62 -0.19
N SER A 678 27.77 -13.31 -1.29
CA SER A 678 27.43 -12.64 -2.56
C SER A 678 26.23 -11.69 -2.39
N CYS A 679 25.18 -12.14 -1.69
CA CYS A 679 23.98 -11.36 -1.39
C CYS A 679 24.32 -10.03 -0.70
N HIS A 680 25.10 -10.13 0.38
CA HIS A 680 25.43 -9.00 1.25
C HIS A 680 26.49 -8.08 0.63
N LYS A 681 27.47 -8.62 -0.11
CA LYS A 681 28.46 -7.79 -0.80
C LYS A 681 27.89 -6.97 -1.95
N TRP A 682 26.97 -7.57 -2.71
CA TRP A 682 26.29 -6.88 -3.81
C TRP A 682 25.01 -6.19 -3.37
N GLN A 683 24.54 -6.39 -2.13
CA GLN A 683 23.27 -5.85 -1.64
C GLN A 683 22.12 -6.14 -2.62
N ARG A 684 22.10 -7.38 -3.12
CA ARG A 684 21.13 -7.90 -4.07
C ARG A 684 20.62 -9.24 -3.56
N ALA A 685 19.33 -9.51 -3.73
CA ALA A 685 18.76 -10.78 -3.35
C ALA A 685 19.43 -11.93 -4.12
N THR A 686 19.72 -13.02 -3.43
CA THR A 686 20.21 -14.30 -4.00
C THR A 686 19.50 -15.43 -3.27
N THR A 687 19.37 -16.58 -3.93
CA THR A 687 18.84 -17.77 -3.25
C THR A 687 19.92 -18.46 -2.46
N LYS A 688 19.58 -18.89 -1.23
CA LYS A 688 20.50 -19.49 -0.27
C LYS A 688 19.98 -20.89 0.12
N GLY A 689 19.79 -21.80 -0.85
CA GLY A 689 19.30 -23.16 -0.60
C GLY A 689 17.77 -23.30 -0.65
N THR A 690 17.05 -22.95 0.43
CA THR A 690 15.58 -23.01 0.53
C THR A 690 14.94 -21.62 0.53
N SER A 691 13.70 -21.50 0.01
CA SER A 691 12.91 -20.27 -0.10
C SER A 691 12.48 -19.68 1.25
N SER A 692 13.45 -19.28 2.06
CA SER A 692 13.18 -18.48 3.25
C SER A 692 13.33 -17.00 2.89
N ASN A 693 12.25 -16.24 3.05
CA ASN A 693 12.16 -14.78 2.89
C ASN A 693 13.50 -14.08 3.15
N SER A 694 14.17 -13.68 2.07
CA SER A 694 15.38 -12.88 2.16
C SER A 694 14.97 -11.49 2.67
N SER A 695 15.26 -11.22 3.94
CA SER A 695 15.01 -9.93 4.58
C SER A 695 16.05 -8.87 4.20
N ALA A 696 17.09 -9.24 3.46
CA ALA A 696 18.31 -8.43 3.41
C ALA A 696 18.21 -7.24 2.46
N PHE A 697 17.55 -7.36 1.31
CA PHE A 697 17.48 -6.26 0.33
C PHE A 697 16.15 -6.31 -0.42
N ARG A 698 15.22 -5.41 -0.05
CA ARG A 698 13.90 -5.29 -0.67
C ARG A 698 14.05 -4.68 -2.05
N THR A 699 14.02 -5.49 -3.10
CA THR A 699 13.61 -5.02 -4.42
C THR A 699 12.08 -4.95 -4.39
N MET A 700 11.47 -3.90 -4.94
CA MET A 700 10.01 -3.87 -5.20
C MET A 700 9.52 -5.03 -6.10
N GLY A 701 10.43 -5.89 -6.59
CA GLY A 701 10.15 -7.21 -7.14
C GLY A 701 9.60 -8.25 -6.15
N GLN A 702 9.60 -8.02 -4.83
CA GLN A 702 8.78 -8.81 -3.88
C GLN A 702 7.32 -8.32 -3.77
N TYR A 703 6.95 -7.29 -4.55
CA TYR A 703 5.55 -7.03 -4.92
C TYR A 703 5.18 -7.63 -6.29
N ALA A 704 6.13 -8.21 -7.01
CA ALA A 704 5.89 -8.98 -8.24
C ALA A 704 5.82 -10.49 -7.94
N ASP A 705 5.03 -10.83 -6.92
CA ASP A 705 4.28 -12.08 -6.95
C ASP A 705 2.85 -11.74 -7.37
N GLU A 706 2.69 -11.37 -8.64
CA GLU A 706 1.41 -10.96 -9.24
C GLU A 706 0.39 -12.11 -9.32
N ASP A 707 0.70 -13.29 -8.77
CA ASP A 707 -0.27 -14.37 -8.66
C ASP A 707 -0.34 -15.06 -7.28
N THR A 708 0.69 -15.12 -6.44
CA THR A 708 0.67 -16.09 -5.31
C THR A 708 0.26 -15.60 -3.91
N ASN A 709 -0.10 -14.32 -3.70
CA ASN A 709 -0.69 -13.88 -2.40
C ASN A 709 -1.88 -12.91 -2.48
N LEU A 710 -2.85 -13.18 -3.36
CA LEU A 710 -4.14 -12.47 -3.36
C LEU A 710 -4.90 -12.54 -2.02
N VAL A 711 -4.70 -13.62 -1.27
CA VAL A 711 -5.33 -13.85 0.04
C VAL A 711 -4.25 -13.82 1.12
N LYS A 712 -4.38 -12.89 2.07
CA LYS A 712 -3.51 -12.77 3.25
C LYS A 712 -4.24 -13.27 4.49
N VAL A 713 -3.53 -13.99 5.37
CA VAL A 713 -4.04 -14.41 6.68
C VAL A 713 -3.21 -13.76 7.77
N GLU A 714 -3.88 -13.11 8.72
CA GLU A 714 -3.30 -12.53 9.94
C GLU A 714 -3.91 -13.19 11.17
N THR A 715 -3.14 -13.28 12.26
CA THR A 715 -3.59 -13.91 13.50
C THR A 715 -3.26 -13.05 14.70
N PHE A 716 -4.21 -12.92 15.62
CA PHE A 716 -4.04 -12.16 16.87
C PHE A 716 -4.47 -13.04 18.05
N THR A 717 -3.57 -13.28 18.99
CA THR A 717 -3.86 -13.99 20.23
C THR A 717 -4.55 -13.06 21.23
N ARG A 718 -5.31 -13.63 22.18
CA ARG A 718 -5.95 -12.85 23.25
C ARG A 718 -4.98 -11.90 23.93
N SER A 719 -3.82 -12.41 24.32
CA SER A 719 -2.76 -11.69 25.04
C SER A 719 -1.41 -12.15 24.50
N LYS A 720 -0.35 -11.39 24.82
CA LYS A 720 1.03 -11.76 24.46
C LYS A 720 1.54 -12.94 25.30
N ALA A 721 0.99 -13.10 26.50
CA ALA A 721 1.36 -14.16 27.43
C ALA A 721 0.14 -14.89 28.02
N ILE A 722 0.35 -16.16 28.38
CA ILE A 722 -0.53 -16.95 29.25
C ILE A 722 0.24 -17.22 30.56
N PRO A 723 -0.36 -16.94 31.74
CA PRO A 723 0.26 -17.25 33.03
C PRO A 723 0.66 -18.72 33.12
N SER A 724 1.85 -19.01 33.66
CA SER A 724 2.49 -20.33 33.58
C SER A 724 1.88 -21.41 34.47
N GLU A 725 0.88 -21.11 35.31
CA GLU A 725 0.50 -21.99 36.43
C GLU A 725 -0.80 -22.81 36.24
N ASP A 726 -1.57 -22.57 35.17
CA ASP A 726 -2.81 -23.33 34.92
C ASP A 726 -3.11 -23.49 33.41
N PRO A 727 -3.81 -24.57 32.99
CA PRO A 727 -4.32 -24.69 31.63
C PRO A 727 -5.34 -23.59 31.33
N PHE A 728 -5.23 -22.95 30.16
CA PHE A 728 -6.17 -21.92 29.74
C PHE A 728 -7.29 -22.52 28.90
N ASN A 729 -8.49 -22.56 29.46
CA ASN A 729 -9.70 -22.99 28.72
C ASN A 729 -10.31 -21.82 27.96
N GLU A 730 -10.77 -22.09 26.73
CA GLU A 730 -11.40 -21.09 25.86
C GLU A 730 -10.50 -19.87 25.56
N PHE A 731 -9.20 -20.10 25.30
CA PHE A 731 -8.29 -19.05 24.84
C PHE A 731 -8.66 -18.60 23.42
N PRO A 732 -9.11 -17.35 23.20
CA PRO A 732 -9.54 -16.89 21.88
C PRO A 732 -8.33 -16.47 21.04
N VAL A 733 -8.27 -16.98 19.81
CA VAL A 733 -7.37 -16.49 18.75
C VAL A 733 -8.22 -15.97 17.60
N LEU A 734 -7.99 -14.72 17.22
CA LEU A 734 -8.57 -14.10 16.04
C LEU A 734 -7.78 -14.47 14.80
N VAL A 735 -8.48 -14.98 13.80
CA VAL A 735 -7.96 -15.30 12.47
C VAL A 735 -8.63 -14.38 11.46
N ARG A 736 -7.84 -13.53 10.83
CA ARG A 736 -8.27 -12.54 9.86
C ARG A 736 -7.83 -12.95 8.46
N VAL A 737 -8.78 -13.07 7.55
CA VAL A 737 -8.54 -13.35 6.13
C VAL A 737 -8.84 -12.09 5.34
N MET A 738 -7.92 -11.65 4.50
CA MET A 738 -8.05 -10.44 3.69
C MET A 738 -7.74 -10.74 2.23
N VAL A 739 -8.44 -10.06 1.34
CA VAL A 739 -8.11 -10.04 -0.09
C VAL A 739 -7.50 -8.69 -0.44
N ALA A 740 -6.41 -8.69 -1.20
CA ALA A 740 -5.74 -7.46 -1.61
C ALA A 740 -6.69 -6.53 -2.42
N PRO A 741 -6.56 -5.20 -2.29
CA PRO A 741 -7.31 -4.24 -3.10
C PRO A 741 -6.87 -4.26 -4.57
N TRP A 742 -7.80 -3.96 -5.48
CA TRP A 742 -7.50 -3.74 -6.90
C TRP A 742 -6.60 -2.51 -7.06
N ARG A 743 -5.43 -2.66 -7.70
CA ARG A 743 -4.52 -1.52 -7.96
C ARG A 743 -4.75 -0.85 -9.32
N HIS A 744 -5.39 -1.52 -10.29
CA HIS A 744 -5.73 -0.95 -11.61
C HIS A 744 -7.01 -1.58 -12.22
N GLU A 745 -7.91 -0.77 -12.80
CA GLU A 745 -9.16 -1.22 -13.47
C GLU A 745 -8.93 -2.03 -14.76
N LYS A 746 -7.69 -2.19 -15.24
CA LYS A 746 -7.38 -2.78 -16.56
C LYS A 746 -6.65 -4.13 -16.57
N GLN A 747 -6.36 -4.76 -15.42
CA GLN A 747 -5.37 -5.86 -15.40
C GLN A 747 -5.72 -7.15 -14.64
N MET A 748 -6.99 -7.40 -14.27
CA MET A 748 -7.39 -8.77 -13.88
C MET A 748 -8.68 -9.18 -14.60
N PRO A 749 -8.79 -10.44 -15.09
CA PRO A 749 -9.99 -10.92 -15.76
C PRO A 749 -11.20 -10.92 -14.82
N HIS A 750 -12.22 -10.15 -15.16
CA HIS A 750 -13.51 -10.14 -14.47
C HIS A 750 -14.07 -11.56 -14.35
N THR A 751 -14.36 -12.02 -13.13
CA THR A 751 -15.06 -13.31 -12.95
C THR A 751 -16.53 -13.10 -13.25
N GLY A 752 -16.95 -13.50 -14.46
CA GLY A 752 -18.34 -13.35 -14.90
C GLY A 752 -19.34 -13.90 -13.86
N VAL A 753 -20.38 -13.12 -13.63
CA VAL A 753 -21.42 -13.41 -12.63
C VAL A 753 -22.74 -13.75 -13.32
N ASP A 754 -23.49 -14.69 -12.75
CA ASP A 754 -24.85 -15.02 -13.15
C ASP A 754 -25.86 -14.58 -12.08
N ILE A 755 -26.69 -13.60 -12.41
CA ILE A 755 -27.69 -13.03 -11.50
C ILE A 755 -29.09 -13.38 -12.00
N VAL A 756 -29.93 -13.90 -11.11
CA VAL A 756 -31.37 -13.98 -11.36
C VAL A 756 -32.09 -12.97 -10.47
N ALA A 757 -32.66 -11.93 -11.07
CA ALA A 757 -33.44 -10.92 -10.40
C ALA A 757 -34.90 -11.38 -10.27
N LEU A 758 -35.33 -11.67 -9.04
CA LEU A 758 -36.70 -12.00 -8.67
C LEU A 758 -37.40 -10.72 -8.20
N LEU A 759 -38.28 -10.18 -9.04
CA LEU A 759 -38.89 -8.87 -8.86
C LEU A 759 -40.39 -9.00 -8.55
N ASP A 760 -40.79 -8.52 -7.37
CA ASP A 760 -42.20 -8.47 -6.99
C ASP A 760 -42.95 -7.47 -7.89
N ALA A 761 -44.01 -7.94 -8.56
CA ALA A 761 -44.90 -7.14 -9.38
C ALA A 761 -46.35 -7.23 -8.87
N SER A 762 -46.54 -7.49 -7.58
CA SER A 762 -47.86 -7.53 -6.94
C SER A 762 -48.52 -6.16 -6.86
N GLY A 763 -49.83 -6.12 -6.58
CA GLY A 763 -50.57 -4.86 -6.45
C GLY A 763 -50.00 -3.92 -5.37
N ARG A 764 -49.27 -4.44 -4.37
CA ARG A 764 -48.59 -3.64 -3.34
C ARG A 764 -47.38 -2.85 -3.87
N MET A 765 -46.91 -3.19 -5.06
CA MET A 765 -45.85 -2.48 -5.77
C MET A 765 -46.40 -1.30 -6.60
N GLN A 766 -47.72 -1.13 -6.73
CA GLN A 766 -48.29 -0.02 -7.50
C GLN A 766 -47.77 1.35 -7.04
N GLY A 767 -47.68 2.28 -7.99
CA GLY A 767 -47.19 3.65 -7.76
C GLY A 767 -45.67 3.73 -7.69
N GLU A 768 -45.17 4.62 -6.82
CA GLU A 768 -43.74 4.96 -6.70
C GLU A 768 -42.84 3.75 -6.40
N LYS A 769 -43.37 2.72 -5.74
CA LYS A 769 -42.61 1.52 -5.37
C LYS A 769 -42.09 0.76 -6.60
N LEU A 770 -42.95 0.52 -7.59
CA LEU A 770 -42.57 -0.14 -8.84
C LEU A 770 -41.61 0.74 -9.65
N GLU A 771 -41.84 2.05 -9.70
CA GLU A 771 -40.96 2.97 -10.44
C GLU A 771 -39.57 3.06 -9.80
N HIS A 772 -39.46 3.16 -8.47
CA HIS A 772 -38.18 3.12 -7.77
C HIS A 772 -37.44 1.78 -7.99
N MET A 773 -38.16 0.65 -8.01
CA MET A 773 -37.58 -0.64 -8.37
C MET A 773 -37.05 -0.64 -9.80
N LYS A 774 -37.84 -0.17 -10.78
CA LYS A 774 -37.42 -0.10 -12.18
C LYS A 774 -36.17 0.74 -12.34
N GLU A 775 -36.13 1.92 -11.75
CA GLU A 775 -34.97 2.81 -11.80
C GLU A 775 -33.73 2.19 -11.15
N ALA A 776 -33.89 1.53 -10.00
CA ALA A 776 -32.77 0.84 -9.36
C ALA A 776 -32.28 -0.34 -10.20
N MET A 777 -33.18 -1.06 -10.87
CA MET A 777 -32.81 -2.12 -11.81
C MET A 777 -32.11 -1.58 -13.07
N MET A 778 -32.42 -0.37 -13.53
CA MET A 778 -31.63 0.26 -14.61
C MET A 778 -30.17 0.44 -14.19
N VAL A 779 -29.95 0.90 -12.95
CA VAL A 779 -28.59 1.06 -12.41
C VAL A 779 -27.86 -0.28 -12.33
N VAL A 780 -28.54 -1.36 -11.93
CA VAL A 780 -27.98 -2.72 -11.95
C VAL A 780 -27.56 -3.12 -13.37
N ILE A 781 -28.44 -2.96 -14.36
CA ILE A 781 -28.17 -3.33 -15.76
C ILE A 781 -26.96 -2.57 -16.31
N GLU A 782 -26.81 -1.28 -16.00
CA GLU A 782 -25.70 -0.46 -16.47
C GLU A 782 -24.35 -0.78 -15.79
N LYS A 783 -24.38 -1.37 -14.59
CA LYS A 783 -23.16 -1.71 -13.84
C LYS A 783 -22.62 -3.11 -14.10
N LEU A 784 -23.45 -3.99 -14.66
CA LEU A 784 -22.99 -5.32 -15.07
C LEU A 784 -22.09 -5.21 -16.30
N GLN A 785 -20.99 -5.97 -16.31
CA GLN A 785 -20.05 -6.00 -17.43
C GLN A 785 -20.57 -6.87 -18.57
N ALA A 786 -19.97 -6.78 -19.75
CA ALA A 786 -20.41 -7.52 -20.94
C ALA A 786 -20.36 -9.04 -20.72
N GLU A 787 -19.44 -9.50 -19.87
CA GLU A 787 -19.24 -10.89 -19.52
C GLU A 787 -20.25 -11.39 -18.47
N ASP A 788 -20.98 -10.51 -17.77
CA ASP A 788 -21.99 -10.87 -16.78
C ASP A 788 -23.32 -11.27 -17.44
N ARG A 789 -24.10 -12.12 -16.76
CA ARG A 789 -25.42 -12.55 -17.23
C ARG A 789 -26.52 -12.21 -16.23
N LEU A 790 -27.64 -11.71 -16.76
CA LEU A 790 -28.82 -11.38 -15.99
C LEU A 790 -30.05 -12.10 -16.54
N SER A 791 -30.81 -12.75 -15.66
CA SER A 791 -32.18 -13.23 -15.94
C SER A 791 -33.15 -12.46 -15.05
N ILE A 792 -34.26 -11.99 -15.61
CA ILE A 792 -35.29 -11.25 -14.88
C ILE A 792 -36.54 -12.14 -14.80
N VAL A 793 -36.97 -12.43 -13.58
CA VAL A 793 -38.22 -13.12 -13.28
C VAL A 793 -39.08 -12.17 -12.46
N SER A 794 -40.21 -11.76 -13.03
CA SER A 794 -41.22 -11.03 -12.28
C SER A 794 -42.21 -12.00 -11.67
N PHE A 795 -42.75 -11.70 -10.50
CA PHE A 795 -43.77 -12.56 -9.90
C PHE A 795 -44.91 -11.77 -9.27
N ASN A 796 -46.10 -12.34 -9.39
CA ASN A 796 -47.32 -11.96 -8.69
C ASN A 796 -48.02 -13.27 -8.29
N THR A 797 -49.30 -13.46 -8.60
CA THR A 797 -49.99 -14.75 -8.54
C THR A 797 -49.25 -15.87 -9.29
N TYR A 798 -48.54 -15.52 -10.37
CA TYR A 798 -47.68 -16.44 -11.13
C TYR A 798 -46.31 -15.82 -11.35
N GLU A 799 -45.30 -16.66 -11.50
CA GLU A 799 -43.97 -16.30 -11.98
C GLU A 799 -43.99 -16.10 -13.50
N ASN A 800 -43.23 -15.12 -13.96
CA ASN A 800 -43.07 -14.82 -15.37
C ASN A 800 -41.60 -14.50 -15.65
N ARG A 801 -40.94 -15.40 -16.38
CA ARG A 801 -39.57 -15.23 -16.84
C ARG A 801 -39.53 -14.27 -18.02
N LEU A 802 -39.07 -13.04 -17.77
CA LEU A 802 -39.05 -11.96 -18.77
C LEU A 802 -37.85 -12.05 -19.71
N THR A 803 -36.73 -12.55 -19.21
CA THR A 803 -35.52 -12.81 -19.99
C THR A 803 -34.97 -14.20 -19.69
N LYS A 804 -34.29 -14.79 -20.67
CA LYS A 804 -33.36 -15.89 -20.41
C LYS A 804 -32.13 -15.35 -19.67
N LEU A 805 -31.22 -16.24 -19.27
CA LEU A 805 -29.94 -15.83 -18.70
C LEU A 805 -29.10 -15.20 -19.83
N THR A 806 -29.11 -13.88 -19.93
CA THR A 806 -28.60 -13.13 -21.08
C THR A 806 -27.34 -12.36 -20.71
N TYR A 807 -26.31 -12.35 -21.57
CA TYR A 807 -25.11 -11.53 -21.38
C TYR A 807 -25.44 -10.04 -21.43
N MET A 808 -24.86 -9.24 -20.55
CA MET A 808 -25.10 -7.79 -20.47
C MET A 808 -24.21 -7.01 -21.46
N THR A 809 -24.15 -7.50 -22.69
CA THR A 809 -23.68 -6.73 -23.86
C THR A 809 -24.65 -5.59 -24.15
N ASP A 810 -24.29 -4.65 -25.02
CA ASP A 810 -25.16 -3.51 -25.36
C ASP A 810 -26.58 -3.97 -25.76
N GLN A 811 -26.69 -5.02 -26.57
CA GLN A 811 -27.98 -5.61 -26.94
C GLN A 811 -28.69 -6.26 -25.75
N GLY A 812 -27.99 -7.02 -24.92
CA GLY A 812 -28.58 -7.65 -23.74
C GLY A 812 -29.07 -6.64 -22.70
N ARG A 813 -28.35 -5.51 -22.56
CA ARG A 813 -28.75 -4.37 -21.74
C ARG A 813 -30.00 -3.71 -22.33
N ASP A 814 -30.05 -3.44 -23.63
CA ASP A 814 -31.23 -2.89 -24.31
C ASP A 814 -32.47 -3.77 -24.09
N ASP A 815 -32.33 -5.08 -24.27
CA ASP A 815 -33.39 -6.06 -24.07
C ASP A 815 -33.88 -6.07 -22.60
N ALA A 816 -32.96 -6.10 -21.64
CA ALA A 816 -33.27 -6.06 -20.22
C ALA A 816 -33.97 -4.75 -19.83
N ARG A 817 -33.47 -3.59 -20.32
CA ARG A 817 -34.09 -2.27 -20.11
C ARG A 817 -35.52 -2.25 -20.63
N LEU A 818 -35.77 -2.80 -21.81
CA LEU A 818 -37.11 -2.87 -22.39
C LEU A 818 -38.06 -3.71 -21.53
N LYS A 819 -37.60 -4.85 -21.02
CA LYS A 819 -38.40 -5.74 -20.16
C LYS A 819 -38.75 -5.08 -18.82
N ILE A 820 -37.79 -4.41 -18.17
CA ILE A 820 -38.03 -3.67 -16.93
C ILE A 820 -39.00 -2.50 -17.15
N LYS A 821 -38.85 -1.71 -18.23
CA LYS A 821 -39.77 -0.60 -18.54
C LYS A 821 -41.22 -1.07 -18.70
N LYS A 822 -41.42 -2.26 -19.28
CA LYS A 822 -42.74 -2.86 -19.51
C LYS A 822 -43.36 -3.52 -18.28
N LEU A 823 -42.66 -3.59 -17.14
CA LEU A 823 -43.24 -4.13 -15.91
C LEU A 823 -44.44 -3.30 -15.46
N VAL A 824 -45.54 -3.98 -15.16
CA VAL A 824 -46.76 -3.38 -14.60
C VAL A 824 -47.15 -4.19 -13.38
N ALA A 825 -47.56 -3.51 -12.31
CA ALA A 825 -48.04 -4.16 -11.11
C ALA A 825 -49.43 -4.76 -11.34
N ALA A 826 -49.64 -6.00 -10.90
CA ALA A 826 -50.90 -6.72 -11.07
C ALA A 826 -52.06 -6.10 -10.29
N SER A 827 -53.25 -6.12 -10.87
CA SER A 827 -54.51 -5.69 -10.24
C SER A 827 -55.07 -6.80 -9.33
N GLY A 828 -54.43 -7.04 -8.18
CA GLY A 828 -54.86 -8.02 -7.18
C GLY A 828 -54.31 -9.46 -7.38
N GLY A 829 -54.40 -10.28 -6.32
CA GLY A 829 -53.86 -11.66 -6.24
C GLY A 829 -52.85 -11.87 -5.10
N GLN A 830 -52.74 -13.10 -4.59
CA GLN A 830 -51.73 -13.49 -3.60
C GLN A 830 -50.43 -13.84 -4.35
N SER A 831 -49.31 -13.19 -4.03
CA SER A 831 -48.06 -13.48 -4.75
C SER A 831 -47.42 -14.79 -4.29
N ASP A 832 -46.89 -15.56 -5.25
CA ASP A 832 -46.17 -16.81 -4.96
C ASP A 832 -44.65 -16.61 -5.08
N ILE A 833 -44.00 -16.26 -3.96
CA ILE A 833 -42.54 -16.21 -3.87
C ILE A 833 -41.91 -17.60 -4.08
N SER A 834 -42.58 -18.68 -3.66
CA SER A 834 -42.02 -20.03 -3.73
C SER A 834 -41.84 -20.47 -5.18
N ALA A 835 -42.81 -20.15 -6.04
CA ALA A 835 -42.70 -20.40 -7.47
C ALA A 835 -41.57 -19.58 -8.12
N ALA A 836 -41.44 -18.29 -7.77
CA ALA A 836 -40.35 -17.45 -8.26
C ALA A 836 -38.96 -17.95 -7.84
N LEU A 837 -38.81 -18.43 -6.60
CA LEU A 837 -37.55 -19.02 -6.11
C LEU A 837 -37.22 -20.34 -6.82
N ARG A 838 -38.22 -21.17 -7.11
CA ARG A 838 -38.03 -22.41 -7.89
C ARG A 838 -37.59 -22.11 -9.32
N GLU A 839 -38.30 -21.23 -10.01
CA GLU A 839 -37.92 -20.79 -11.37
C GLU A 839 -36.51 -20.20 -11.38
N GLY A 840 -36.19 -19.34 -10.41
CA GLY A 840 -34.86 -18.75 -10.30
C GLY A 840 -33.75 -19.78 -10.09
N ALA A 841 -34.01 -20.80 -9.28
CA ALA A 841 -33.09 -21.90 -9.08
C ALA A 841 -32.96 -22.76 -10.35
N GLU A 842 -34.07 -23.08 -11.04
CA GLU A 842 -34.05 -23.81 -12.32
C GLU A 842 -33.19 -23.11 -13.38
N ILE A 843 -33.30 -21.78 -13.48
CA ILE A 843 -32.45 -20.98 -14.38
C ILE A 843 -30.97 -21.16 -14.06
N LEU A 844 -30.60 -21.18 -12.77
CA LEU A 844 -29.22 -21.35 -12.32
C LEU A 844 -28.72 -22.80 -12.43
N TRP A 845 -29.59 -23.81 -12.32
CA TRP A 845 -29.25 -25.21 -12.58
C TRP A 845 -28.87 -25.43 -14.05
N TRP A 846 -29.65 -24.85 -14.96
CA TRP A 846 -29.47 -25.04 -16.40
C TRP A 846 -28.51 -24.03 -17.07
N ARG A 847 -27.59 -23.43 -16.29
CA ARG A 847 -26.66 -22.39 -16.79
C ARG A 847 -25.48 -22.88 -17.65
N GLY A 848 -25.43 -24.18 -17.93
CA GLY A 848 -24.49 -24.80 -18.89
C GLY A 848 -23.09 -25.11 -18.34
N ALA A 849 -22.15 -25.42 -19.23
CA ALA A 849 -20.79 -25.89 -18.92
C ALA A 849 -19.92 -24.84 -18.19
N GLU A 850 -20.26 -23.55 -18.25
CA GLU A 850 -19.59 -22.45 -17.55
C GLU A 850 -19.97 -22.35 -16.06
N SER A 851 -20.76 -23.28 -15.54
CA SER A 851 -21.29 -23.25 -14.17
C SER A 851 -20.23 -23.28 -13.08
N SER A 852 -19.03 -23.80 -13.38
CA SER A 852 -17.90 -23.91 -12.46
C SER A 852 -16.94 -22.71 -12.50
N SER A 853 -16.97 -21.90 -13.57
CA SER A 853 -16.08 -20.74 -13.74
C SER A 853 -16.70 -19.42 -13.28
N ARG A 854 -18.01 -19.40 -13.01
CA ARG A 854 -18.82 -18.19 -12.76
C ARG A 854 -19.42 -18.19 -11.36
N ALA A 855 -19.47 -17.02 -10.73
CA ALA A 855 -20.23 -16.84 -9.49
C ALA A 855 -21.73 -16.72 -9.81
N CYS A 856 -22.62 -17.19 -8.93
CA CYS A 856 -24.06 -17.01 -9.13
C CYS A 856 -24.80 -16.67 -7.84
N CYS A 857 -25.95 -16.01 -7.99
CA CYS A 857 -26.91 -15.79 -6.91
C CYS A 857 -28.28 -15.34 -7.45
N MET A 858 -29.29 -15.43 -6.60
CA MET A 858 -30.58 -14.80 -6.78
C MET A 858 -30.67 -13.49 -5.98
N MET A 859 -31.28 -12.48 -6.59
CA MET A 859 -31.61 -11.21 -5.96
C MET A 859 -33.12 -11.09 -5.84
N LEU A 860 -33.66 -11.18 -4.62
CA LEU A 860 -35.09 -11.11 -4.36
C LEU A 860 -35.46 -9.73 -3.82
N LEU A 861 -36.24 -8.96 -4.57
CA LEU A 861 -36.76 -7.67 -4.14
C LEU A 861 -38.28 -7.77 -3.98
N SER A 862 -38.78 -7.63 -2.74
CA SER A 862 -40.21 -7.78 -2.45
C SER A 862 -40.68 -6.93 -1.29
N VAL A 863 -41.96 -6.55 -1.37
CA VAL A 863 -42.72 -5.81 -0.35
C VAL A 863 -43.55 -6.72 0.56
N GLY A 864 -43.52 -8.04 0.34
CA GLY A 864 -44.58 -8.89 0.85
C GLY A 864 -44.31 -9.64 2.16
N ASN A 865 -45.39 -10.21 2.67
CA ASN A 865 -45.49 -10.96 3.91
C ASN A 865 -46.04 -12.34 3.57
N TYR A 866 -45.16 -13.32 3.39
CA TYR A 866 -45.47 -14.67 2.91
C TYR A 866 -45.02 -15.72 3.94
N PRO A 867 -45.73 -15.85 5.07
CA PRO A 867 -45.36 -16.79 6.13
C PRO A 867 -45.44 -18.25 5.67
N GLU A 868 -46.15 -18.55 4.57
CA GLU A 868 -46.21 -19.90 4.01
C GLU A 868 -44.81 -20.43 3.63
N ILE A 869 -43.85 -19.54 3.38
CA ILE A 869 -42.47 -19.91 3.04
C ILE A 869 -41.75 -20.71 4.13
N PHE A 870 -42.17 -20.57 5.39
CA PHE A 870 -41.59 -21.34 6.50
C PHE A 870 -41.92 -22.84 6.38
N GLN A 871 -42.94 -23.19 5.59
CA GLN A 871 -43.42 -24.55 5.38
C GLN A 871 -43.06 -25.09 3.99
N THR A 872 -42.59 -24.24 3.07
CA THR A 872 -42.14 -24.65 1.74
C THR A 872 -40.64 -24.95 1.74
N GLY A 873 -40.24 -26.01 1.03
CA GLY A 873 -38.83 -26.35 0.85
C GLY A 873 -38.17 -25.40 -0.14
N ILE A 874 -37.30 -24.51 0.35
CA ILE A 874 -36.42 -23.70 -0.50
C ILE A 874 -35.11 -24.46 -0.70
N SER A 875 -34.64 -24.55 -1.94
CA SER A 875 -33.33 -25.12 -2.23
C SER A 875 -32.21 -24.24 -1.66
N PRO A 876 -31.32 -24.78 -0.80
CA PRO A 876 -30.18 -24.03 -0.27
C PRO A 876 -29.00 -23.91 -1.26
N GLU A 877 -29.14 -24.44 -2.48
CA GLU A 877 -28.02 -24.58 -3.43
C GLU A 877 -27.48 -23.25 -3.98
N PHE A 878 -28.32 -22.22 -4.06
CA PHE A 878 -27.92 -20.91 -4.60
C PHE A 878 -28.21 -19.79 -3.61
N PRO A 879 -27.26 -18.87 -3.34
CA PRO A 879 -27.48 -17.75 -2.45
C PRO A 879 -28.62 -16.84 -2.89
N VAL A 880 -29.57 -16.60 -1.99
CA VAL A 880 -30.66 -15.63 -2.19
C VAL A 880 -30.42 -14.40 -1.33
N HIS A 881 -30.03 -13.30 -1.96
CA HIS A 881 -29.93 -12.00 -1.30
C HIS A 881 -31.30 -11.32 -1.33
N THR A 882 -31.87 -11.07 -0.15
CA THR A 882 -33.23 -10.54 -0.01
C THR A 882 -33.21 -9.06 0.32
N PHE A 883 -34.04 -8.30 -0.39
CA PHE A 883 -34.18 -6.86 -0.24
C PHE A 883 -35.64 -6.59 0.14
N GLY A 884 -35.85 -6.31 1.43
CA GLY A 884 -37.14 -5.95 1.98
C GLY A 884 -37.46 -4.50 1.65
N PHE A 885 -38.42 -4.29 0.77
CA PHE A 885 -38.75 -2.96 0.27
C PHE A 885 -39.92 -2.34 1.02
N GLY A 886 -39.72 -1.16 1.61
CA GLY A 886 -40.73 -0.44 2.38
C GLY A 886 -41.08 -1.12 3.72
N THR A 887 -42.12 -0.65 4.39
CA THR A 887 -42.50 -1.09 5.74
C THR A 887 -43.44 -2.29 5.78
N ASP A 888 -43.92 -2.74 4.62
CA ASP A 888 -45.02 -3.71 4.50
C ASP A 888 -44.53 -5.16 4.36
N HIS A 889 -43.22 -5.34 4.19
CA HIS A 889 -42.61 -6.65 4.03
C HIS A 889 -42.46 -7.35 5.39
N ASN A 890 -42.41 -8.68 5.38
CA ASN A 890 -42.11 -9.46 6.58
C ASN A 890 -40.59 -9.70 6.69
N PRO A 891 -39.89 -9.00 7.61
CA PRO A 891 -38.43 -9.10 7.70
C PRO A 891 -37.97 -10.49 8.20
N LYS A 892 -38.83 -11.24 8.91
CA LYS A 892 -38.51 -12.60 9.37
C LYS A 892 -38.48 -13.58 8.20
N VAL A 893 -39.42 -13.47 7.27
CA VAL A 893 -39.47 -14.27 6.03
C VAL A 893 -38.23 -13.99 5.18
N MET A 894 -37.94 -12.71 4.95
CA MET A 894 -36.78 -12.31 4.13
C MET A 894 -35.45 -12.77 4.72
N LYS A 895 -35.29 -12.64 6.04
CA LYS A 895 -34.13 -13.16 6.76
C LYS A 895 -34.05 -14.69 6.67
N TYR A 896 -35.17 -15.40 6.84
CA TYR A 896 -35.20 -16.85 6.78
C TYR A 896 -34.73 -17.39 5.42
N ILE A 897 -35.22 -16.82 4.32
CA ILE A 897 -34.77 -17.15 2.96
C ILE A 897 -33.26 -16.91 2.82
N ALA A 898 -32.78 -15.74 3.25
CA ALA A 898 -31.37 -15.39 3.18
C ALA A 898 -30.49 -16.34 4.03
N ASP A 899 -30.89 -16.64 5.26
CA ASP A 899 -30.15 -17.52 6.16
C ASP A 899 -30.10 -18.97 5.67
N LEU A 900 -31.19 -19.48 5.08
CA LEU A 900 -31.29 -20.85 4.58
C LEU A 900 -30.43 -21.07 3.33
N THR A 901 -30.20 -20.03 2.55
CA THR A 901 -29.51 -20.09 1.25
C THR A 901 -28.09 -19.51 1.28
N SER A 902 -27.59 -19.07 2.43
CA SER A 902 -26.30 -18.37 2.55
C SER A 902 -26.24 -16.99 1.88
N GLY A 903 -27.40 -16.32 1.75
CA GLY A 903 -27.53 -14.94 1.31
C GLY A 903 -27.61 -13.93 2.47
N THR A 904 -27.85 -12.67 2.12
CA THR A 904 -27.97 -11.56 3.09
C THR A 904 -29.33 -10.89 2.98
N TYR A 905 -29.87 -10.42 4.11
CA TYR A 905 -31.09 -9.63 4.12
C TYR A 905 -30.74 -8.14 4.29
N SER A 906 -31.24 -7.31 3.37
CA SER A 906 -31.14 -5.86 3.43
C SER A 906 -32.52 -5.23 3.60
N PHE A 907 -32.64 -4.33 4.56
CA PHE A 907 -33.85 -3.54 4.78
C PHE A 907 -33.72 -2.20 4.06
N ILE A 908 -34.61 -1.96 3.10
CA ILE A 908 -34.67 -0.73 2.33
C ILE A 908 -35.90 0.06 2.78
N ASN A 909 -35.67 1.20 3.45
CA ASN A 909 -36.75 2.13 3.79
C ASN A 909 -37.27 2.86 2.53
N GLN A 910 -38.36 3.62 2.65
CA GLN A 910 -38.92 4.38 1.55
C GLN A 910 -37.95 5.46 1.04
N GLY A 911 -37.51 5.35 -0.21
CA GLY A 911 -36.67 6.34 -0.90
C GLY A 911 -35.87 5.74 -2.05
N ILE A 912 -35.87 6.41 -3.20
CA ILE A 912 -35.24 5.90 -4.42
C ILE A 912 -33.72 5.71 -4.29
N ASP A 913 -33.06 6.60 -3.55
CA ASP A 913 -31.61 6.55 -3.38
C ASP A 913 -31.18 5.43 -2.43
N ARG A 914 -32.06 5.02 -1.52
CA ARG A 914 -31.81 3.88 -0.63
C ARG A 914 -31.85 2.56 -1.37
N ILE A 915 -32.80 2.39 -2.31
CA ILE A 915 -32.85 1.19 -3.15
C ILE A 915 -31.72 1.18 -4.17
N LYS A 916 -31.43 2.32 -4.83
CA LYS A 916 -30.27 2.45 -5.74
C LYS A 916 -28.97 2.14 -5.00
N GLY A 917 -28.74 2.74 -3.83
CA GLY A 917 -27.57 2.48 -3.00
C GLY A 917 -27.45 1.02 -2.56
N ALA A 918 -28.56 0.36 -2.22
CA ALA A 918 -28.56 -1.05 -1.82
C ALA A 918 -28.16 -1.98 -2.95
N LEU A 919 -28.75 -1.78 -4.12
CA LEU A 919 -28.43 -2.59 -5.29
C LEU A 919 -27.03 -2.28 -5.81
N MET A 920 -26.59 -1.02 -5.76
CA MET A 920 -25.21 -0.64 -6.09
C MET A 920 -24.19 -1.35 -5.21
N LEU A 921 -24.33 -1.27 -3.88
CA LEU A 921 -23.43 -1.93 -2.94
C LEU A 921 -23.37 -3.46 -3.20
N PHE A 922 -24.54 -4.05 -3.48
CA PHE A 922 -24.65 -5.47 -3.79
C PHE A 922 -23.92 -5.85 -5.08
N ILE A 923 -24.16 -5.11 -6.18
CA ILE A 923 -23.55 -5.38 -7.49
C ILE A 923 -22.05 -5.11 -7.43
N THR A 924 -21.59 -4.00 -6.87
CA THR A 924 -20.16 -3.69 -6.73
C THR A 924 -19.41 -4.76 -5.94
N GLY A 925 -20.00 -5.28 -4.86
CA GLY A 925 -19.42 -6.42 -4.15
C GLY A 925 -19.36 -7.67 -5.02
N LEU A 926 -20.47 -7.99 -5.70
CA LEU A 926 -20.57 -9.21 -6.49
C LEU A 926 -19.69 -9.22 -7.75
N THR A 927 -19.49 -8.08 -8.40
CA THR A 927 -18.61 -7.94 -9.58
C THR A 927 -17.13 -7.79 -9.19
N SER A 928 -16.81 -7.60 -7.91
CA SER A 928 -15.44 -7.54 -7.41
C SER A 928 -14.95 -8.86 -6.79
N VAL A 929 -15.59 -9.99 -7.11
CA VAL A 929 -15.12 -11.32 -6.68
C VAL A 929 -13.72 -11.59 -7.24
N ALA A 930 -12.74 -11.69 -6.35
CA ALA A 930 -11.35 -11.93 -6.71
C ALA A 930 -10.94 -13.39 -6.49
N VAL A 931 -11.51 -14.06 -5.48
CA VAL A 931 -11.17 -15.43 -5.10
C VAL A 931 -12.41 -16.24 -4.71
N ARG A 932 -12.36 -17.54 -5.00
CA ARG A 932 -13.44 -18.51 -4.77
C ARG A 932 -12.94 -19.73 -3.99
N SER A 933 -13.84 -20.48 -3.39
CA SER A 933 -13.59 -21.77 -2.73
C SER A 933 -12.37 -21.75 -1.79
N ILE A 934 -12.28 -20.74 -0.92
CA ILE A 934 -11.21 -20.65 0.07
C ILE A 934 -11.51 -21.66 1.16
N LYS A 935 -10.51 -22.50 1.46
CA LYS A 935 -10.56 -23.51 2.50
C LYS A 935 -9.41 -23.29 3.46
N LEU A 936 -9.71 -22.70 4.61
CA LEU A 936 -8.75 -22.57 5.70
C LEU A 936 -8.61 -23.92 6.40
N THR A 937 -7.39 -24.30 6.71
CA THR A 937 -7.07 -25.49 7.49
C THR A 937 -6.32 -25.04 8.74
N VAL A 938 -6.88 -25.39 9.89
CA VAL A 938 -6.30 -25.12 11.20
C VAL A 938 -5.79 -26.45 11.75
N ARG A 939 -4.57 -26.45 12.30
CA ARG A 939 -3.95 -27.61 12.96
C ARG A 939 -3.33 -27.15 14.27
N THR A 940 -3.69 -27.77 15.39
CA THR A 940 -3.13 -27.42 16.70
C THR A 940 -1.93 -28.28 17.04
N ASP A 941 -1.02 -27.70 17.83
CA ASP A 941 0.14 -28.44 18.35
C ASP A 941 -0.28 -29.47 19.43
N GLU A 942 0.65 -30.34 19.83
CA GLU A 942 0.43 -31.38 20.81
C GLU A 942 0.13 -30.81 22.20
N GLY A 943 -0.99 -31.25 22.78
CA GLY A 943 -1.49 -30.73 24.06
C GLY A 943 -2.47 -29.57 23.92
N ILE A 944 -2.89 -29.22 22.70
CA ILE A 944 -3.86 -28.14 22.45
C ILE A 944 -5.03 -28.67 21.64
N THR A 945 -6.25 -28.39 22.09
CA THR A 945 -7.49 -28.79 21.40
C THR A 945 -8.33 -27.56 21.04
N ILE A 946 -9.07 -27.65 19.95
CA ILE A 946 -10.01 -26.62 19.50
C ILE A 946 -11.33 -26.83 20.25
N SER A 947 -11.65 -25.94 21.19
CA SER A 947 -12.88 -26.01 21.99
C SER A 947 -14.11 -25.60 21.15
N SER A 948 -14.01 -24.52 20.38
CA SER A 948 -15.06 -24.10 19.45
C SER A 948 -14.57 -23.09 18.41
N ILE A 949 -15.30 -22.94 17.31
CA ILE A 949 -15.01 -21.95 16.26
C ILE A 949 -16.22 -21.06 16.08
N LYS A 950 -16.03 -19.74 16.19
CA LYS A 950 -17.02 -18.73 15.82
C LYS A 950 -16.75 -18.30 14.39
N SER A 951 -17.27 -19.09 13.45
CA SER A 951 -17.18 -18.83 12.02
C SER A 951 -18.35 -18.03 11.46
N GLY A 952 -19.27 -17.55 12.30
CA GLY A 952 -20.51 -16.91 11.83
C GLY A 952 -21.37 -17.88 11.01
N GLY A 953 -21.75 -17.48 9.80
CA GLY A 953 -22.49 -18.31 8.84
C GLY A 953 -21.64 -19.30 8.04
N TYR A 954 -20.31 -19.20 8.12
CA TYR A 954 -19.41 -20.05 7.32
C TYR A 954 -19.32 -21.45 7.89
N VAL A 955 -19.37 -22.45 7.01
CA VAL A 955 -19.27 -23.86 7.39
C VAL A 955 -17.90 -24.12 7.99
N ASN A 956 -17.89 -24.65 9.20
CA ASN A 956 -16.68 -25.18 9.82
C ASN A 956 -16.84 -26.67 10.13
N LYS A 957 -15.74 -27.43 10.07
CA LYS A 957 -15.71 -28.86 10.38
C LYS A 957 -14.53 -29.14 11.27
N LEU A 958 -14.80 -29.68 12.46
CA LEU A 958 -13.78 -30.28 13.33
C LEU A 958 -13.48 -31.70 12.84
N LYS A 959 -12.19 -32.03 12.72
CA LYS A 959 -11.73 -33.38 12.39
C LYS A 959 -11.54 -34.19 13.67
N SER A 960 -11.53 -35.53 13.52
CA SER A 960 -11.37 -36.46 14.63
C SER A 960 -10.18 -36.09 15.54
N GLY A 961 -10.45 -35.97 16.84
CA GLY A 961 -9.46 -35.63 17.87
C GLY A 961 -9.35 -34.14 18.22
N ASP A 962 -10.23 -33.26 17.71
CA ASP A 962 -10.31 -31.82 18.03
C ASP A 962 -9.01 -31.03 17.83
N ARG A 963 -8.05 -31.59 17.10
CA ARG A 963 -6.74 -30.97 16.80
C ARG A 963 -6.63 -30.40 15.39
N SER A 964 -7.67 -30.52 14.59
CA SER A 964 -7.71 -29.89 13.27
C SER A 964 -9.13 -29.50 12.91
N ALA A 965 -9.26 -28.35 12.27
CA ALA A 965 -10.52 -27.88 11.73
C ALA A 965 -10.36 -27.29 10.34
N THR A 966 -11.47 -27.18 9.62
CA THR A 966 -11.53 -26.43 8.36
C THR A 966 -12.63 -25.39 8.41
N ILE A 967 -12.39 -24.22 7.81
CA ILE A 967 -13.40 -23.18 7.59
C ILE A 967 -13.50 -22.97 6.08
N ASP A 968 -14.69 -23.19 5.53
CA ASP A 968 -14.97 -23.08 4.10
C ASP A 968 -15.63 -21.72 3.80
N ILE A 969 -15.03 -20.95 2.88
CA ILE A 969 -15.51 -19.63 2.42
C ILE A 969 -15.70 -19.69 0.91
N ASP A 970 -16.94 -19.54 0.45
CA ASP A 970 -17.28 -19.76 -0.96
C ASP A 970 -16.67 -18.74 -1.92
N LYS A 971 -16.66 -17.46 -1.54
CA LYS A 971 -16.13 -16.35 -2.33
C LYS A 971 -15.75 -15.17 -1.45
N MET A 972 -14.71 -14.45 -1.84
CA MET A 972 -14.36 -13.15 -1.28
C MET A 972 -14.17 -12.09 -2.36
N TYR A 973 -14.61 -10.88 -2.05
CA TYR A 973 -14.47 -9.70 -2.88
C TYR A 973 -13.11 -9.06 -2.66
N ALA A 974 -12.63 -8.28 -3.62
CA ALA A 974 -11.41 -7.50 -3.41
C ALA A 974 -11.58 -6.51 -2.26
N SER A 975 -10.49 -6.26 -1.55
CA SER A 975 -10.50 -5.49 -0.31
C SER A 975 -11.40 -6.07 0.79
N GLU A 976 -11.99 -7.27 0.64
CA GLU A 976 -12.85 -7.85 1.67
C GLU A 976 -12.01 -8.46 2.80
N ARG A 977 -12.51 -8.30 4.03
CA ARG A 977 -11.94 -8.85 5.26
C ARG A 977 -12.96 -9.75 5.96
N LYS A 978 -12.50 -10.88 6.49
CA LYS A 978 -13.29 -11.79 7.35
C LYS A 978 -12.49 -12.18 8.59
N ASP A 979 -13.13 -12.08 9.74
CA ASP A 979 -12.57 -12.32 11.07
C ASP A 979 -13.27 -13.53 11.71
N PHE A 980 -12.48 -14.46 12.24
CA PHE A 980 -12.97 -15.68 12.90
C PHE A 980 -12.32 -15.83 14.27
N ILE A 981 -13.09 -16.17 15.30
CA ILE A 981 -12.53 -16.49 16.62
C ILE A 981 -12.46 -18.01 16.79
N ILE A 982 -11.26 -18.51 17.05
CA ILE A 982 -11.00 -19.91 17.40
C ILE A 982 -10.70 -19.97 18.89
N TYR A 983 -11.52 -20.73 19.63
CA TYR A 983 -11.31 -20.97 21.06
C TYR A 983 -10.47 -22.23 21.23
N LEU A 984 -9.35 -22.09 21.94
CA LEU A 984 -8.41 -23.17 22.22
C LEU A 984 -8.46 -23.56 23.70
N THR A 985 -8.27 -24.83 23.98
CA THR A 985 -7.87 -25.31 25.31
C THR A 985 -6.36 -25.53 25.27
N VAL A 986 -5.62 -24.68 25.98
CA VAL A 986 -4.16 -24.64 25.97
C VAL A 986 -3.64 -25.32 27.24
N ALA A 987 -2.93 -26.44 27.08
CA ALA A 987 -2.27 -27.10 28.20
C ALA A 987 -1.11 -26.26 28.76
N GLU A 988 -0.73 -26.54 30.00
CA GLU A 988 0.33 -25.84 30.72
C GLU A 988 1.65 -25.81 29.94
N GLY A 989 2.27 -24.61 29.88
CA GLY A 989 3.61 -24.41 29.29
C GLY A 989 3.71 -24.50 27.77
N LYS A 990 2.61 -24.60 27.02
CA LYS A 990 2.61 -24.75 25.55
C LYS A 990 2.71 -23.41 24.80
N LYS A 991 3.85 -23.19 24.13
CA LYS A 991 4.14 -21.96 23.40
C LYS A 991 3.58 -21.91 21.99
N GLU A 992 3.63 -23.02 21.26
CA GLU A 992 3.10 -23.12 19.90
C GLU A 992 1.63 -23.53 19.99
N LEU A 993 0.72 -22.70 19.46
CA LEU A 993 -0.72 -22.90 19.60
C LEU A 993 -1.31 -23.69 18.42
N MET A 994 -1.14 -23.14 17.22
CA MET A 994 -1.70 -23.71 16.00
C MET A 994 -1.03 -23.16 14.75
N THR A 995 -1.10 -23.91 13.66
CA THR A 995 -0.76 -23.49 12.31
C THR A 995 -2.04 -23.31 11.50
N ILE A 996 -2.11 -22.20 10.77
CA ILE A 996 -3.18 -21.89 9.82
C ILE A 996 -2.61 -21.95 8.41
N GLY A 997 -3.16 -22.82 7.57
CA GLY A 997 -2.87 -22.86 6.14
C GLY A 997 -4.15 -22.99 5.34
N GLY A 998 -4.05 -23.44 4.10
CA GLY A 998 -5.23 -23.71 3.30
C GLY A 998 -5.00 -23.63 1.81
N LYS A 999 -6.10 -23.50 1.07
CA LYS A 999 -6.09 -23.32 -0.37
C LYS A 999 -7.25 -22.44 -0.81
N TYR A 1000 -7.13 -21.82 -1.98
CA TYR A 1000 -8.19 -21.04 -2.60
C TYR A 1000 -8.15 -21.20 -4.12
N LEU A 1001 -9.25 -20.88 -4.78
CA LEU A 1001 -9.37 -20.87 -6.23
C LEU A 1001 -9.28 -19.43 -6.74
N CYS A 1002 -8.36 -19.17 -7.65
CA CYS A 1002 -8.19 -17.89 -8.32
C CYS A 1002 -8.06 -18.15 -9.82
N HIS A 1003 -8.94 -17.55 -10.64
CA HIS A 1003 -8.97 -17.78 -12.09
C HIS A 1003 -8.94 -19.27 -12.48
N ASN A 1004 -9.72 -20.11 -11.80
CA ASN A 1004 -9.76 -21.57 -11.96
C ASN A 1004 -8.45 -22.32 -11.62
N THR A 1005 -7.45 -21.63 -11.08
CA THR A 1005 -6.21 -22.21 -10.58
C THR A 1005 -6.27 -22.35 -9.06
N VAL A 1006 -5.96 -23.54 -8.55
CA VAL A 1006 -5.87 -23.76 -7.10
C VAL A 1006 -4.54 -23.22 -6.60
N LYS A 1007 -4.60 -22.28 -5.66
CA LYS A 1007 -3.46 -21.68 -4.97
C LYS A 1007 -3.47 -22.11 -3.50
N HIS A 1008 -2.29 -22.19 -2.90
CA HIS A 1008 -2.11 -22.58 -1.50
C HIS A 1008 -1.80 -21.36 -0.64
N LEU A 1009 -2.42 -21.29 0.53
CA LEU A 1009 -2.07 -20.27 1.53
C LEU A 1009 -0.75 -20.64 2.18
N ALA A 1010 0.11 -19.65 2.41
CA ALA A 1010 1.26 -19.82 3.29
C ALA A 1010 0.80 -20.27 4.68
N ASN A 1011 1.59 -21.14 5.31
CA ASN A 1011 1.33 -21.54 6.69
C ASN A 1011 1.71 -20.39 7.62
N THR A 1012 0.78 -20.00 8.48
CA THR A 1012 0.97 -19.00 9.54
C THR A 1012 0.93 -19.71 10.89
N ASP A 1013 2.07 -19.73 11.59
CA ASP A 1013 2.18 -20.31 12.92
C ASP A 1013 1.81 -19.28 13.99
N VAL A 1014 1.04 -19.72 14.99
CA VAL A 1014 0.56 -18.90 16.11
C VAL A 1014 1.23 -19.36 17.39
N TYR A 1015 1.85 -18.41 18.11
CA TYR A 1015 2.56 -18.68 19.35
C TYR A 1015 2.18 -17.70 20.47
N VAL A 1016 2.40 -18.10 21.72
CA VAL A 1016 2.21 -17.28 22.93
C VAL A 1016 3.37 -17.48 23.90
N VAL A 1017 3.69 -16.44 24.68
CA VAL A 1017 4.75 -16.48 25.69
C VAL A 1017 4.23 -17.07 27.01
N HIS A 1018 5.01 -17.95 27.63
CA HIS A 1018 4.81 -18.39 29.02
C HIS A 1018 5.96 -17.84 29.89
N PRO A 1019 5.78 -16.69 30.55
CA PRO A 1019 6.77 -16.14 31.46
C PRO A 1019 6.77 -16.91 32.79
N TYR A 1020 7.95 -17.28 33.27
CA TYR A 1020 8.17 -17.96 34.56
C TYR A 1020 8.29 -16.99 35.76
N GLN A 1021 8.11 -15.68 35.56
CA GLN A 1021 8.20 -14.60 36.58
C GLN A 1021 7.04 -13.60 36.42
N GLU A 1022 6.81 -12.72 37.40
CA GLU A 1022 5.73 -11.71 37.43
C GLU A 1022 5.50 -11.08 36.05
N CYS A 1023 4.32 -11.31 35.48
CA CYS A 1023 3.93 -10.74 34.19
C CYS A 1023 3.86 -9.21 34.31
N VAL A 1024 4.45 -8.50 33.34
CA VAL A 1024 4.16 -7.08 33.18
C VAL A 1024 2.65 -6.94 32.94
N PRO A 1025 1.92 -6.08 33.68
CA PRO A 1025 0.45 -5.99 33.56
C PRO A 1025 -0.04 -5.78 32.12
N GLY A 1026 0.78 -5.17 31.26
CA GLY A 1026 0.49 -4.96 29.83
C GLY A 1026 0.45 -6.23 28.98
N ASP A 1027 1.23 -7.27 29.30
CA ASP A 1027 1.35 -8.48 28.46
C ASP A 1027 0.16 -9.44 28.60
N LEU A 1028 -0.60 -9.29 29.69
CA LEU A 1028 -1.84 -10.01 29.98
C LEU A 1028 -3.09 -9.27 29.45
N THR A 1029 -2.95 -8.03 28.98
CA THR A 1029 -4.10 -7.26 28.47
C THR A 1029 -4.63 -7.87 27.17
N ILE A 1030 -5.95 -7.81 26.99
CA ILE A 1030 -6.58 -8.31 25.76
C ILE A 1030 -6.13 -7.43 24.58
N HIS A 1031 -5.64 -8.07 23.52
CA HIS A 1031 -5.29 -7.41 22.28
C HIS A 1031 -6.51 -6.65 21.71
N PRO A 1032 -6.39 -5.36 21.34
CA PRO A 1032 -7.54 -4.52 20.97
C PRO A 1032 -8.41 -5.10 19.84
N GLU A 1033 -7.79 -5.71 18.82
CA GLU A 1033 -8.52 -6.36 17.71
C GLU A 1033 -9.30 -7.60 18.16
N VAL A 1034 -8.78 -8.36 19.13
CA VAL A 1034 -9.48 -9.53 19.69
C VAL A 1034 -10.63 -9.05 20.58
N ALA A 1035 -10.39 -8.01 21.40
CA ALA A 1035 -11.40 -7.39 22.25
C ALA A 1035 -12.58 -6.84 21.43
N ALA A 1036 -12.30 -6.17 20.30
CA ALA A 1036 -13.31 -5.67 19.36
C ALA A 1036 -14.22 -6.79 18.83
N GLU A 1037 -13.63 -7.89 18.36
CA GLU A 1037 -14.39 -9.01 17.80
C GLU A 1037 -15.14 -9.80 18.89
N LEU A 1038 -14.58 -9.97 20.09
CA LEU A 1038 -15.28 -10.58 21.22
C LEU A 1038 -16.51 -9.77 21.63
N ALA A 1039 -16.39 -8.44 21.73
CA ALA A 1039 -17.53 -7.56 22.03
C ALA A 1039 -18.62 -7.68 20.95
N ARG A 1040 -18.25 -7.73 19.67
CA ARG A 1040 -19.18 -7.93 18.54
C ARG A 1040 -19.89 -9.29 18.61
N VAL A 1041 -19.16 -10.38 18.82
CA VAL A 1041 -19.70 -11.74 18.91
C VAL A 1041 -20.63 -11.89 20.11
N ARG A 1042 -20.28 -11.30 21.25
CA ARG A 1042 -21.12 -11.31 22.46
C ARG A 1042 -22.44 -10.56 22.23
N LEU A 1043 -22.39 -9.39 21.58
CA LEU A 1043 -23.57 -8.62 21.22
C LEU A 1043 -24.49 -9.41 20.27
N GLU A 1044 -23.92 -10.01 19.22
CA GLU A 1044 -24.67 -10.83 18.25
C GLU A 1044 -25.39 -12.01 18.92
N LYS A 1045 -24.70 -12.74 19.79
CA LYS A 1045 -25.28 -13.86 20.55
C LYS A 1045 -26.39 -13.39 21.49
N GLY A 1046 -26.18 -12.29 22.20
CA GLY A 1046 -27.16 -11.73 23.13
C GLY A 1046 -28.44 -11.29 22.42
N ILE A 1047 -28.32 -10.54 21.32
CA ILE A 1047 -29.47 -10.10 20.51
C ILE A 1047 -30.23 -11.31 19.95
N SER A 1048 -29.53 -12.31 19.41
CA SER A 1048 -30.17 -13.51 18.86
C SER A 1048 -31.00 -14.24 19.93
N THR A 1049 -30.44 -14.40 21.13
CA THR A 1049 -31.14 -15.01 22.27
C THR A 1049 -32.37 -14.20 22.70
N MET A 1050 -32.28 -12.87 22.63
CA MET A 1050 -33.41 -11.99 22.95
C MET A 1050 -34.50 -12.00 21.88
N LEU A 1051 -34.18 -12.19 20.61
CA LEU A 1051 -35.19 -12.34 19.56
C LEU A 1051 -36.06 -13.58 19.76
N ASP A 1052 -35.50 -14.66 20.30
CA ASP A 1052 -36.22 -15.89 20.62
C ASP A 1052 -37.10 -15.74 21.88
N LYS A 1053 -36.62 -15.02 22.89
CA LYS A 1053 -37.30 -14.86 24.19
C LYS A 1053 -38.22 -13.64 24.28
N GLY A 1054 -38.05 -12.67 23.39
CA GLY A 1054 -38.72 -11.36 23.42
C GLY A 1054 -37.73 -10.21 23.58
N LEU A 1055 -37.64 -9.36 22.55
CA LEU A 1055 -36.76 -8.19 22.54
C LEU A 1055 -37.34 -7.09 23.44
N SER A 1056 -36.53 -6.52 24.35
CA SER A 1056 -36.93 -5.41 25.21
C SER A 1056 -35.87 -4.32 25.25
N LYS A 1057 -36.32 -3.07 25.41
CA LYS A 1057 -35.42 -1.91 25.49
C LYS A 1057 -34.43 -2.01 26.65
N VAL A 1058 -34.94 -2.42 27.80
CA VAL A 1058 -34.18 -2.61 29.04
C VAL A 1058 -33.17 -3.74 28.86
N GLY A 1059 -33.58 -4.88 28.30
CA GLY A 1059 -32.67 -5.98 28.04
C GLY A 1059 -31.52 -5.60 27.11
N LEU A 1060 -31.80 -4.89 26.01
CA LEU A 1060 -30.76 -4.41 25.09
C LEU A 1060 -29.83 -3.37 25.72
N GLN A 1061 -30.34 -2.51 26.62
CA GLN A 1061 -29.50 -1.56 27.36
C GLN A 1061 -28.59 -2.29 28.35
N GLN A 1062 -29.14 -3.23 29.12
CA GLN A 1062 -28.40 -4.03 30.09
C GLN A 1062 -27.31 -4.86 29.40
N LEU A 1063 -27.61 -5.54 28.29
CA LEU A 1063 -26.64 -6.30 27.52
C LEU A 1063 -25.49 -5.41 27.02
N TRP A 1064 -25.80 -4.18 26.58
CA TRP A 1064 -24.79 -3.24 26.10
C TRP A 1064 -23.88 -2.76 27.25
N GLU A 1065 -24.46 -2.40 28.40
CA GLU A 1065 -23.71 -2.01 29.60
C GLU A 1065 -22.79 -3.15 30.08
N GLU A 1066 -23.31 -4.39 30.13
CA GLU A 1066 -22.51 -5.57 30.48
C GLU A 1066 -21.33 -5.81 29.52
N ILE A 1067 -21.48 -5.48 28.23
CA ILE A 1067 -20.39 -5.57 27.25
C ILE A 1067 -19.39 -4.43 27.45
N VAL A 1068 -19.83 -3.19 27.67
CA VAL A 1068 -18.94 -2.05 27.88
C VAL A 1068 -18.11 -2.20 29.16
N ASP A 1069 -18.72 -2.71 30.23
CA ASP A 1069 -18.06 -2.90 31.53
C ASP A 1069 -17.18 -4.15 31.59
N SER A 1070 -17.31 -5.05 30.61
CA SER A 1070 -16.48 -6.24 30.49
C SER A 1070 -15.01 -5.91 30.23
N GLU A 1071 -14.14 -6.91 30.36
CA GLU A 1071 -12.72 -6.78 30.01
C GLU A 1071 -12.55 -6.52 28.51
N GLU A 1072 -13.30 -7.22 27.66
CA GLU A 1072 -13.28 -6.99 26.21
C GLU A 1072 -13.81 -5.60 25.83
N GLY A 1073 -14.82 -5.07 26.54
CA GLY A 1073 -15.32 -3.72 26.33
C GLY A 1073 -14.27 -2.65 26.65
N ARG A 1074 -13.54 -2.80 27.75
CA ARG A 1074 -12.51 -1.84 28.18
C ARG A 1074 -11.28 -1.82 27.27
N CYS A 1075 -10.94 -2.96 26.65
CA CYS A 1075 -9.80 -3.09 25.74
C CYS A 1075 -10.13 -2.82 24.27
N ALA A 1076 -11.43 -2.79 23.88
CA ALA A 1076 -11.83 -2.56 22.50
C ALA A 1076 -11.58 -1.09 22.07
N PRO A 1077 -11.23 -0.83 20.78
CA PRO A 1077 -11.09 0.51 20.25
C PRO A 1077 -12.39 1.32 20.40
N LYS A 1078 -12.26 2.59 20.82
CA LYS A 1078 -13.41 3.48 21.07
C LYS A 1078 -14.31 3.65 19.84
N ASP A 1079 -13.73 3.69 18.66
CA ASP A 1079 -14.49 3.81 17.39
C ASP A 1079 -15.33 2.57 17.09
N THR A 1080 -14.87 1.39 17.51
CA THR A 1080 -15.66 0.15 17.37
C THR A 1080 -16.84 0.18 18.32
N LEU A 1081 -16.61 0.56 19.58
CA LEU A 1081 -17.67 0.65 20.58
C LEU A 1081 -18.70 1.73 20.24
N SER A 1082 -18.28 2.87 19.69
CA SER A 1082 -19.20 3.91 19.25
C SER A 1082 -20.09 3.40 18.10
N GLY A 1083 -19.52 2.69 17.13
CA GLY A 1083 -20.28 2.04 16.06
C GLY A 1083 -21.30 1.01 16.57
N LEU A 1084 -20.89 0.13 17.49
CA LEU A 1084 -21.81 -0.84 18.09
C LEU A 1084 -22.89 -0.17 18.96
N SER A 1085 -22.57 0.93 19.65
CA SER A 1085 -23.54 1.72 20.41
C SER A 1085 -24.61 2.35 19.51
N MET A 1086 -24.20 2.88 18.35
CA MET A 1086 -25.13 3.38 17.33
C MET A 1086 -26.05 2.27 16.81
N ASP A 1087 -25.47 1.09 16.50
CA ASP A 1087 -26.24 -0.08 16.08
C ASP A 1087 -27.28 -0.47 17.16
N VAL A 1088 -26.90 -0.54 18.44
CA VAL A 1088 -27.82 -0.83 19.56
C VAL A 1088 -28.92 0.22 19.71
N THR A 1089 -28.60 1.50 19.48
CA THR A 1089 -29.56 2.59 19.54
C THR A 1089 -30.64 2.46 18.46
N GLU A 1090 -30.24 2.12 17.23
CA GLU A 1090 -31.19 1.88 16.14
C GLU A 1090 -32.05 0.64 16.35
N MET A 1091 -31.50 -0.42 16.95
CA MET A 1091 -32.29 -1.60 17.32
C MET A 1091 -33.36 -1.29 18.37
N LYS A 1092 -33.13 -0.33 19.26
CA LYS A 1092 -34.11 0.13 20.26
C LYS A 1092 -35.23 0.97 19.66
N ARG A 1093 -35.12 1.39 18.40
CA ARG A 1093 -36.10 2.27 17.77
C ARG A 1093 -37.48 1.63 17.75
N ASP A 1094 -38.45 2.40 18.23
CA ASP A 1094 -39.87 2.06 18.34
C ASP A 1094 -40.18 0.77 19.12
N ILE A 1095 -39.23 0.20 19.87
CA ILE A 1095 -39.35 -1.11 20.53
C ILE A 1095 -40.51 -1.19 21.53
N ASP A 1096 -40.87 -0.06 22.13
CA ASP A 1096 -41.98 0.07 23.07
C ASP A 1096 -43.36 -0.01 22.37
N ASN A 1097 -43.41 0.14 21.03
CA ASN A 1097 -44.59 -0.03 20.20
C ASN A 1097 -44.39 -1.17 19.19
N PRO A 1098 -44.90 -2.38 19.46
CA PRO A 1098 -44.67 -3.56 18.61
C PRO A 1098 -45.09 -3.38 17.14
N LYS A 1099 -46.07 -2.52 16.84
CA LYS A 1099 -46.50 -2.26 15.46
C LYS A 1099 -45.51 -1.38 14.70
N GLU A 1100 -44.95 -0.37 15.35
CA GLU A 1100 -43.94 0.52 14.75
C GLU A 1100 -42.56 -0.12 14.73
N HIS A 1101 -42.17 -0.86 15.78
CA HIS A 1101 -40.93 -1.63 15.80
C HIS A 1101 -40.84 -2.62 14.62
N ARG A 1102 -41.96 -3.28 14.26
CA ARG A 1102 -42.03 -4.18 13.11
C ARG A 1102 -41.71 -3.51 11.78
N LYS A 1103 -41.94 -2.21 11.64
CA LYS A 1103 -41.70 -1.45 10.41
C LYS A 1103 -40.26 -0.94 10.30
N SER A 1104 -39.53 -0.91 11.42
CA SER A 1104 -38.42 0.02 11.58
C SER A 1104 -37.23 -0.60 12.33
N GLY A 1105 -37.35 -0.87 13.63
CA GLY A 1105 -36.29 -1.42 14.47
C GLY A 1105 -36.04 -2.91 14.22
N LEU A 1106 -37.09 -3.72 14.08
CA LEU A 1106 -36.94 -5.16 13.83
C LEU A 1106 -36.27 -5.47 12.47
N PRO A 1107 -36.67 -4.87 11.34
CA PRO A 1107 -35.95 -4.99 10.07
C PRO A 1107 -34.47 -4.59 10.17
N TYR A 1108 -34.15 -3.52 10.92
CA TYR A 1108 -32.77 -3.10 11.18
C TYR A 1108 -32.00 -4.21 11.92
N THR A 1109 -32.53 -4.71 13.04
CA THR A 1109 -31.91 -5.76 13.85
C THR A 1109 -31.65 -7.02 13.04
N LEU A 1110 -32.62 -7.45 12.24
CA LEU A 1110 -32.51 -8.66 11.42
C LEU A 1110 -31.51 -8.48 10.26
N SER A 1111 -31.49 -7.31 9.61
CA SER A 1111 -30.47 -6.97 8.61
C SER A 1111 -29.07 -6.95 9.24
N TRP A 1112 -28.91 -6.31 10.40
CA TRP A 1112 -27.66 -6.28 11.15
C TRP A 1112 -27.14 -7.68 11.48
N LEU A 1113 -28.00 -8.57 11.99
CA LEU A 1113 -27.61 -9.94 12.30
C LEU A 1113 -27.12 -10.70 11.06
N THR A 1114 -27.80 -10.55 9.91
CA THR A 1114 -27.33 -11.20 8.67
C THR A 1114 -26.00 -10.63 8.17
N SER A 1115 -25.78 -9.32 8.29
CA SER A 1115 -24.52 -8.67 7.96
C SER A 1115 -23.36 -9.20 8.80
N ARG A 1116 -23.57 -9.36 10.12
CA ARG A 1116 -22.55 -9.87 11.04
C ARG A 1116 -22.29 -11.36 10.84
N LYS A 1117 -23.35 -12.15 10.67
CA LYS A 1117 -23.25 -13.59 10.42
C LYS A 1117 -22.42 -13.90 9.17
N TRP A 1118 -22.65 -13.19 8.07
CA TRP A 1118 -21.92 -13.39 6.81
C TRP A 1118 -20.70 -12.49 6.65
N GLN A 1119 -20.48 -11.54 7.58
CA GLN A 1119 -19.43 -10.53 7.49
C GLN A 1119 -19.42 -9.85 6.11
N ARG A 1120 -20.61 -9.43 5.69
CA ARG A 1120 -20.87 -8.72 4.43
C ARG A 1120 -21.71 -7.49 4.72
N ALA A 1121 -21.43 -6.41 3.99
CA ALA A 1121 -22.20 -5.19 4.15
C ALA A 1121 -23.67 -5.42 3.73
N THR A 1122 -24.61 -4.93 4.52
CA THR A 1122 -26.04 -4.89 4.19
C THR A 1122 -26.58 -3.49 4.44
N ILE A 1123 -27.67 -3.14 3.76
CA ILE A 1123 -28.39 -1.90 4.04
C ILE A 1123 -29.36 -2.14 5.21
N LYS A 1124 -29.34 -1.23 6.19
CA LYS A 1124 -30.12 -1.32 7.43
C LYS A 1124 -31.21 -0.24 7.56
N GLY A 1125 -31.52 0.50 6.49
CA GLY A 1125 -32.61 1.50 6.47
C GLY A 1125 -32.24 2.92 6.99
N THR A 1126 -31.25 3.07 7.87
CA THR A 1126 -30.62 4.35 8.23
C THR A 1126 -29.13 4.36 7.84
N PRO A 1127 -28.54 5.52 7.47
CA PRO A 1127 -27.11 5.62 7.18
C PRO A 1127 -26.33 5.57 8.51
N CYS A 1128 -26.16 4.38 9.06
CA CYS A 1128 -25.16 4.19 10.11
C CYS A 1128 -23.80 3.98 9.44
N SER A 1129 -22.86 4.85 9.76
CA SER A 1129 -21.42 4.73 9.51
C SER A 1129 -20.81 3.57 10.31
N SER A 1130 -21.31 2.35 10.12
CA SER A 1130 -20.66 1.18 10.70
C SER A 1130 -19.43 0.85 9.86
N GLY A 1131 -18.28 1.45 10.19
CA GLY A 1131 -16.96 1.20 9.59
C GLY A 1131 -16.40 -0.21 9.84
N ALA A 1132 -17.26 -1.20 10.08
CA ALA A 1132 -16.88 -2.52 10.53
C ALA A 1132 -16.75 -3.56 9.40
N ILE A 1133 -16.91 -3.15 8.14
CA ILE A 1133 -16.57 -3.95 6.95
C ILE A 1133 -15.91 -2.98 5.96
N GLN A 1134 -14.60 -2.73 6.14
CA GLN A 1134 -13.82 -1.93 5.21
C GLN A 1134 -13.61 -2.74 3.92
N THR A 1135 -14.36 -2.43 2.87
CA THR A 1135 -13.80 -2.44 1.52
C THR A 1135 -13.25 -1.03 1.30
N ARG A 1136 -11.94 -0.81 1.46
CA ARG A 1136 -11.33 0.45 1.01
C ARG A 1136 -11.37 0.44 -0.53
N GLY A 1137 -12.36 1.13 -1.08
CA GLY A 1137 -12.58 1.29 -2.51
C GLY A 1137 -13.86 2.08 -2.75
N GLN A 1138 -13.69 3.37 -3.08
CA GLN A 1138 -14.69 4.34 -3.54
C GLN A 1138 -15.84 4.66 -2.55
N ASP A 1139 -15.69 5.77 -1.81
CA ASP A 1139 -16.83 6.49 -1.25
C ASP A 1139 -17.61 7.12 -2.41
N ALA A 1140 -18.66 6.43 -2.85
CA ALA A 1140 -19.64 6.95 -3.79
C ALA A 1140 -20.46 8.08 -3.13
N ASP A 1141 -20.48 9.23 -3.80
CA ASP A 1141 -21.34 10.41 -3.63
C ASP A 1141 -22.47 10.29 -2.60
N GLY A 1142 -22.26 10.91 -1.43
CA GLY A 1142 -23.28 11.11 -0.41
C GLY A 1142 -24.23 12.28 -0.69
N ARG A 1143 -24.89 12.31 -1.85
CA ARG A 1143 -26.10 13.12 -2.04
C ARG A 1143 -27.33 12.27 -1.70
N THR A 1144 -27.91 12.46 -0.51
CA THR A 1144 -29.36 12.31 -0.36
C THR A 1144 -29.97 12.98 0.86
N THR A 1145 -30.70 14.05 0.56
CA THR A 1145 -31.93 14.55 1.17
C THR A 1145 -32.51 13.74 2.34
N ARG A 1146 -32.76 14.43 3.47
CA ARG A 1146 -33.84 14.07 4.39
C ARG A 1146 -34.80 15.24 4.53
N SER A 1147 -35.98 15.05 3.97
CA SER A 1147 -37.21 15.74 4.35
C SER A 1147 -37.60 15.33 5.77
N GLN A 1148 -37.86 16.35 6.59
CA GLN A 1148 -38.41 16.36 7.96
C GLN A 1148 -37.47 15.92 9.08
#